data_AF-C7ZNE0-F1
#
_entry.id   AF-C7ZNE0-F1
#
_cell.length_a   1.000
_cell.length_b   1.000
_cell.length_c   1.000
_cell.angle_alpha   90.00
_cell.angle_beta   90.00
_cell.angle_gamma   90.00
#
_symmetry.space_group_name_H-M   'P 1'
#
loop_
_entity.id
_entity.type
_entity.pdbx_description
1 polymer ?
#
loop_
_entity_poly.entity_id
_entity_poly.type
_entity_poly.pdbx_seq_one_letter_code
_entity_poly.pdbx_strand_id
1 'polypeptide(L)'
;MRLSILSGLVAGLTAAHSIQERAASKTVLSHYMLGDITEEHAHKDIDDAIAMGLDGFVLNVGYPKLDWVSNTLSHLYGYADYLAGQGSKFRLALSLDLYATGAWCYDKSLGSDCGSPKEYKDILKSFLGRDSYFRYGPNNFPFITSFSTGNQTDKQFAAWKKDFANQMYFMPGIDDTPGFWESHPAWWDYWGDLIDGASAWESAWPQVHGTNEGDMSRDIKVMGPLQKKGKGYMIPISMLQYKNAIQYGANLYRRGEMNMVKRMQNILTMDPQPDIVQLLTWNDGPESHHFGNLWPEQNTDAQPNQYASPEGSDHTALQSLYSAFIHAWKNGGSMIPAFSKRDESLPQGALWHKSIFQDTTCPGGDSNVKYFQAPNGTDAGQDALHWALVVPANAAGWTVDVVSNGKSISSKVLETGLNYGTVEDGIEEGTQRLVIQNGNTIVAGTDRGRCLAQACHDGIYNFNPQVMPVKGDYDNTDCWQVEGEPFLDWAKGEVLGVSLGPRDASADPGHGHDHDSIYHNPFEEYINCDYSQKKAIRQSWLDIVTILKRMPPFDSDGLLETRNFGADMPDRKDDEAFIRNVFTNLKRLYLYPSERDKRNIRISCMKDIPRYNGDFNQTCGDLKLQNGKTQKIGGYAFDDATSSPGGTIVLCDIYFLPGQEHLAAVQEQLDRDKTLRKSSIDMNGKYRLLLHEMVHLPSISTGLIGSGKSRQYCE
;
A
#
# COMPACT_ATOMS: atom_id res chain seq x y z
N MET A 1 -17.83 69.42 -51.66
CA MET A 1 -17.48 68.34 -52.60
C MET A 1 -17.02 67.16 -51.76
N ARG A 2 -17.78 66.06 -51.78
CA ARG A 2 -17.53 64.83 -50.98
C ARG A 2 -16.49 63.93 -51.67
N LEU A 3 -15.88 63.04 -50.88
CA LEU A 3 -15.07 61.85 -51.23
C LEU A 3 -13.62 62.14 -51.73
N SER A 4 -12.55 61.46 -51.32
CA SER A 4 -12.38 60.16 -50.64
C SER A 4 -11.05 60.06 -49.89
N ILE A 5 -11.11 59.43 -48.72
CA ILE A 5 -10.00 58.78 -48.01
C ILE A 5 -9.90 57.37 -48.58
N LEU A 6 -8.73 56.95 -49.09
CA LEU A 6 -8.38 55.54 -49.22
C LEU A 6 -6.87 55.38 -49.47
N SER A 7 -6.28 54.37 -48.82
CA SER A 7 -4.97 53.75 -49.09
C SER A 7 -3.81 54.20 -48.19
N GLY A 8 -3.65 53.52 -47.06
CA GLY A 8 -2.43 53.60 -46.25
C GLY A 8 -2.46 52.86 -44.92
N LEU A 9 -3.15 51.71 -44.80
CA LEU A 9 -3.19 50.96 -43.55
C LEU A 9 -3.48 49.46 -43.76
N VAL A 10 -2.58 48.71 -44.41
CA VAL A 10 -2.69 47.24 -44.52
C VAL A 10 -1.36 46.49 -44.27
N ALA A 11 -0.27 47.16 -43.88
CA ALA A 11 1.02 46.47 -43.65
C ALA A 11 1.36 46.22 -42.17
N GLY A 12 0.49 46.57 -41.22
CA GLY A 12 0.78 46.52 -39.78
C GLY A 12 -0.05 45.53 -38.94
N LEU A 13 -0.97 44.77 -39.54
CA LEU A 13 -1.92 43.91 -38.80
C LEU A 13 -1.73 42.40 -39.01
N THR A 14 -0.83 41.98 -39.90
CA THR A 14 -0.53 40.56 -40.15
C THR A 14 0.71 40.03 -39.43
N ALA A 15 1.48 40.90 -38.76
CA ALA A 15 2.63 40.50 -37.94
C ALA A 15 2.35 40.49 -36.41
N ALA A 16 1.13 40.86 -35.99
CA ALA A 16 0.72 40.87 -34.58
C ALA A 16 -0.24 39.72 -34.22
N HIS A 17 -0.46 38.76 -35.13
CA HIS A 17 -1.32 37.57 -34.92
C HIS A 17 -0.55 36.24 -34.90
N SER A 18 0.79 36.27 -34.79
CA SER A 18 1.63 35.07 -34.71
C SER A 18 2.57 35.03 -33.51
N ILE A 19 2.39 35.95 -32.56
CA ILE A 19 2.94 35.84 -31.19
C ILE A 19 1.75 35.92 -30.22
N GLN A 20 0.72 35.13 -30.48
CA GLN A 20 0.05 34.49 -29.37
C GLN A 20 1.01 33.38 -29.01
N GLU A 21 1.91 33.67 -28.05
CA GLU A 21 2.61 32.61 -27.32
C GLU A 21 1.56 31.51 -27.12
N ARG A 22 1.86 30.30 -27.58
CA ARG A 22 1.26 29.13 -26.97
C ARG A 22 1.65 29.24 -25.50
N ALA A 23 0.85 29.95 -24.70
CA ALA A 23 0.74 29.69 -23.29
C ALA A 23 0.19 28.26 -23.24
N ALA A 24 1.09 27.29 -23.40
CA ALA A 24 0.80 25.92 -23.07
C ALA A 24 0.28 25.99 -21.64
N SER A 25 -0.97 25.55 -21.43
CA SER A 25 -1.49 25.56 -20.06
C SER A 25 -0.51 24.73 -19.24
N LYS A 26 0.00 25.32 -18.17
CA LYS A 26 0.94 24.69 -17.24
C LYS A 26 0.22 23.57 -16.48
N THR A 27 0.05 22.44 -17.15
CA THR A 27 -0.75 21.31 -16.69
C THR A 27 0.08 20.43 -15.76
N VAL A 28 -0.51 20.04 -14.65
CA VAL A 28 0.03 19.03 -13.74
C VAL A 28 -0.99 17.90 -13.55
N LEU A 29 -0.62 16.72 -13.99
CA LEU A 29 -1.41 15.49 -13.82
C LEU A 29 -0.69 14.57 -12.84
N SER A 30 -1.44 13.77 -12.09
CA SER A 30 -0.84 12.66 -11.34
C SER A 30 -1.16 11.34 -12.02
N HIS A 31 -0.18 10.45 -12.10
CA HIS A 31 -0.46 9.07 -12.48
C HIS A 31 -1.20 8.37 -11.34
N TYR A 32 -2.22 7.60 -11.68
CA TYR A 32 -3.12 6.93 -10.72
C TYR A 32 -3.24 5.46 -11.12
N MET A 33 -2.82 4.55 -10.26
CA MET A 33 -2.92 3.12 -10.51
C MET A 33 -4.38 2.69 -10.34
N LEU A 34 -5.02 2.21 -11.42
CA LEU A 34 -6.40 1.75 -11.33
C LEU A 34 -6.43 0.40 -10.60
N GLY A 35 -7.05 0.37 -9.43
CA GLY A 35 -7.42 -0.84 -8.70
C GLY A 35 -8.92 -0.83 -8.37
N ASP A 36 -9.38 -1.86 -7.67
CA ASP A 36 -10.74 -1.85 -7.13
C ASP A 36 -10.81 -0.85 -5.96
N ILE A 37 -11.80 0.04 -5.96
CA ILE A 37 -12.03 1.01 -4.90
C ILE A 37 -13.52 1.32 -4.77
N THR A 38 -13.94 1.67 -3.56
CA THR A 38 -15.30 2.19 -3.35
C THR A 38 -15.51 3.56 -4.02
N GLU A 39 -16.77 3.92 -4.25
CA GLU A 39 -17.15 5.25 -4.76
C GLU A 39 -16.71 6.37 -3.80
N GLU A 40 -16.82 6.15 -2.50
CA GLU A 40 -16.37 7.10 -1.47
C GLU A 40 -14.87 7.36 -1.54
N HIS A 41 -14.07 6.31 -1.71
CA HIS A 41 -12.62 6.43 -1.86
C HIS A 41 -12.24 7.14 -3.16
N ALA A 42 -12.96 6.87 -4.25
CA ALA A 42 -12.80 7.60 -5.51
C ALA A 42 -13.07 9.11 -5.34
N HIS A 43 -14.12 9.48 -4.60
CA HIS A 43 -14.43 10.88 -4.31
C HIS A 43 -13.32 11.53 -3.49
N LYS A 44 -12.88 10.86 -2.43
CA LYS A 44 -11.83 11.36 -1.54
C LYS A 44 -10.51 11.59 -2.28
N ASP A 45 -10.11 10.68 -3.16
CA ASP A 45 -8.91 10.86 -3.99
C ASP A 45 -9.01 12.09 -4.90
N ILE A 46 -10.16 12.30 -5.55
CA ILE A 46 -10.38 13.46 -6.42
C ILE A 46 -10.39 14.77 -5.60
N ASP A 47 -11.06 14.78 -4.44
CA ASP A 47 -11.11 15.96 -3.57
C ASP A 47 -9.73 16.33 -3.00
N ASP A 48 -8.95 15.33 -2.58
CA ASP A 48 -7.58 15.52 -2.11
C ASP A 48 -6.69 16.06 -3.24
N ALA A 49 -6.82 15.53 -4.45
CA ALA A 49 -6.07 15.98 -5.62
C ALA A 49 -6.41 17.42 -6.02
N ILE A 50 -7.69 17.79 -6.00
CA ILE A 50 -8.15 19.16 -6.23
C ILE A 50 -7.58 20.10 -5.17
N ALA A 51 -7.62 19.71 -3.90
CA ALA A 51 -7.08 20.51 -2.80
C ALA A 51 -5.56 20.71 -2.90
N MET A 52 -4.84 19.77 -3.51
CA MET A 52 -3.42 19.89 -3.82
C MET A 52 -3.15 20.82 -5.02
N GLY A 53 -4.16 21.08 -5.85
CA GLY A 53 -4.09 21.92 -7.04
C GLY A 53 -3.86 21.16 -8.35
N LEU A 54 -4.01 19.83 -8.36
CA LEU A 54 -3.87 19.01 -9.58
C LEU A 54 -4.93 19.37 -10.63
N ASP A 55 -4.54 19.28 -11.89
CA ASP A 55 -5.47 19.43 -13.01
C ASP A 55 -6.21 18.12 -13.31
N GLY A 56 -5.69 16.98 -12.85
CA GLY A 56 -6.30 15.70 -13.13
C GLY A 56 -5.47 14.47 -12.80
N PHE A 57 -6.08 13.32 -13.06
CA PHE A 57 -5.41 12.03 -13.05
C PHE A 57 -5.21 11.45 -14.44
N VAL A 58 -4.09 10.76 -14.61
CA VAL A 58 -3.84 9.80 -15.67
C VAL A 58 -4.09 8.42 -15.08
N LEU A 59 -5.25 7.83 -15.38
CA LEU A 59 -5.70 6.56 -14.83
C LEU A 59 -5.03 5.41 -15.58
N ASN A 60 -4.11 4.72 -14.92
CA ASN A 60 -3.36 3.59 -15.44
C ASN A 60 -4.21 2.33 -15.42
N VAL A 61 -4.64 1.91 -16.59
CA VAL A 61 -5.50 0.74 -16.74
C VAL A 61 -4.62 -0.43 -17.15
N GLY A 62 -4.54 -1.44 -16.29
CA GLY A 62 -4.03 -2.78 -16.57
C GLY A 62 -4.89 -3.49 -17.63
N TYR A 63 -5.23 -4.76 -17.40
CA TYR A 63 -6.09 -5.47 -18.35
C TYR A 63 -7.52 -4.88 -18.35
N PRO A 64 -7.99 -4.27 -19.46
CA PRO A 64 -9.17 -3.41 -19.45
C PRO A 64 -10.51 -4.17 -19.44
N LYS A 65 -10.51 -5.50 -19.63
CA LYS A 65 -11.74 -6.30 -19.72
C LYS A 65 -12.11 -6.99 -18.41
N LEU A 66 -11.49 -6.61 -17.30
CA LEU A 66 -11.92 -7.06 -15.97
C LEU A 66 -13.19 -6.32 -15.57
N ASP A 67 -14.15 -7.03 -14.97
CA ASP A 67 -15.45 -6.44 -14.62
C ASP A 67 -15.31 -5.24 -13.66
N TRP A 68 -14.38 -5.31 -12.71
CA TRP A 68 -14.14 -4.22 -11.75
C TRP A 68 -13.56 -2.96 -12.40
N VAL A 69 -12.84 -3.05 -13.52
CA VAL A 69 -12.23 -1.89 -14.20
C VAL A 69 -13.30 -0.90 -14.64
N SER A 70 -14.37 -1.39 -15.26
CA SER A 70 -15.47 -0.52 -15.70
C SER A 70 -16.20 0.10 -14.52
N ASN A 71 -16.28 -0.59 -13.37
CA ASN A 71 -16.93 -0.09 -12.17
C ASN A 71 -16.11 1.06 -11.55
N THR A 72 -14.81 0.85 -11.29
CA THR A 72 -13.93 1.89 -10.75
C THR A 72 -13.88 3.12 -11.65
N LEU A 73 -13.76 2.93 -12.97
CA LEU A 73 -13.79 4.06 -13.91
C LEU A 73 -15.12 4.81 -13.85
N SER A 74 -16.24 4.11 -13.63
CA SER A 74 -17.55 4.75 -13.47
C SER A 74 -17.64 5.59 -12.19
N HIS A 75 -17.06 5.12 -11.07
CA HIS A 75 -16.97 5.92 -9.83
C HIS A 75 -16.16 7.21 -10.07
N LEU A 76 -14.95 7.09 -10.63
CA LEU A 76 -14.04 8.23 -10.86
C LEU A 76 -14.63 9.24 -11.85
N TYR A 77 -15.05 8.79 -13.04
CA TYR A 77 -15.64 9.67 -14.04
C TYR A 77 -17.02 10.21 -13.65
N GLY A 78 -17.80 9.43 -12.90
CA GLY A 78 -19.10 9.87 -12.38
C GLY A 78 -18.94 11.10 -11.49
N TYR A 79 -18.03 11.04 -10.52
CA TYR A 79 -17.74 12.18 -9.65
C TYR A 79 -17.07 13.34 -10.38
N ALA A 80 -16.11 13.06 -11.26
CA ALA A 80 -15.44 14.09 -12.04
C ALA A 80 -16.42 14.85 -12.96
N ASP A 81 -17.41 14.17 -13.56
CA ASP A 81 -18.46 14.83 -14.35
C ASP A 81 -19.41 15.66 -13.48
N TYR A 82 -19.80 15.14 -12.30
CA TYR A 82 -20.58 15.92 -11.34
C TYR A 82 -19.85 17.23 -11.00
N LEU A 83 -18.56 17.16 -10.66
CA LEU A 83 -17.73 18.33 -10.37
C LEU A 83 -17.54 19.24 -11.58
N ALA A 84 -17.38 18.68 -12.79
CA ALA A 84 -17.30 19.47 -14.02
C ALA A 84 -18.59 20.29 -14.24
N GLY A 85 -19.76 19.71 -13.96
CA GLY A 85 -21.05 20.41 -13.96
C GLY A 85 -21.14 21.54 -12.93
N GLN A 86 -20.37 21.46 -11.84
CA GLN A 86 -20.21 22.52 -10.83
C GLN A 86 -19.11 23.53 -11.17
N GLY A 87 -18.48 23.42 -12.34
CA GLY A 87 -17.42 24.32 -12.81
C GLY A 87 -16.00 23.93 -12.41
N SER A 88 -15.79 22.74 -11.84
CA SER A 88 -14.45 22.22 -11.59
C SER A 88 -13.66 22.04 -12.89
N LYS A 89 -12.35 22.30 -12.82
CA LYS A 89 -11.39 22.09 -13.92
C LYS A 89 -10.66 20.76 -13.85
N PHE A 90 -10.92 19.95 -12.82
CA PHE A 90 -10.30 18.64 -12.66
C PHE A 90 -10.75 17.68 -13.77
N ARG A 91 -9.81 16.98 -14.40
CA ARG A 91 -10.07 16.07 -15.54
C ARG A 91 -9.40 14.72 -15.35
N LEU A 92 -9.87 13.72 -16.10
CA LEU A 92 -9.34 12.37 -16.08
C LEU A 92 -8.90 11.98 -17.50
N ALA A 93 -7.73 11.34 -17.61
CA ALA A 93 -7.23 10.73 -18.83
C ALA A 93 -7.01 9.23 -18.62
N LEU A 94 -6.94 8.46 -19.71
CA LEU A 94 -6.60 7.04 -19.64
C LEU A 94 -5.15 6.80 -20.07
N SER A 95 -4.43 6.01 -19.26
CA SER A 95 -3.12 5.43 -19.57
C SER A 95 -3.27 3.94 -19.82
N LEU A 96 -2.70 3.48 -20.93
CA LEU A 96 -2.66 2.07 -21.28
C LEU A 96 -1.43 1.41 -20.64
N ASP A 97 -1.63 0.52 -19.67
CA ASP A 97 -0.56 -0.32 -19.14
C ASP A 97 -0.36 -1.57 -20.00
N LEU A 98 0.46 -1.39 -21.04
CA LEU A 98 0.71 -2.44 -22.03
C LEU A 98 1.58 -3.56 -21.46
N TYR A 99 2.41 -3.27 -20.45
CA TYR A 99 3.21 -4.29 -19.77
C TYR A 99 2.31 -5.20 -18.92
N ALA A 100 1.41 -4.62 -18.11
CA ALA A 100 0.46 -5.39 -17.30
C ALA A 100 -0.52 -6.18 -18.16
N THR A 101 -1.05 -5.58 -19.24
CA THR A 101 -1.94 -6.28 -20.17
C THR A 101 -1.22 -7.43 -20.88
N GLY A 102 0.05 -7.23 -21.26
CA GLY A 102 0.91 -8.29 -21.80
C GLY A 102 1.15 -9.42 -20.80
N ALA A 103 1.46 -9.10 -19.54
CA ALA A 103 1.63 -10.10 -18.48
C ALA A 103 0.36 -10.94 -18.27
N TRP A 104 -0.81 -10.29 -18.27
CA TRP A 104 -2.11 -10.95 -18.12
C TRP A 104 -2.38 -11.98 -19.22
N CYS A 105 -1.91 -11.71 -20.43
CA CYS A 105 -2.00 -12.63 -21.57
C CYS A 105 -1.21 -13.91 -21.37
N TYR A 106 0.04 -13.79 -20.91
CA TYR A 106 0.92 -14.93 -20.68
C TYR A 106 0.44 -15.77 -19.51
N ASP A 107 0.05 -15.13 -18.41
CA ASP A 107 -0.29 -15.80 -17.16
C ASP A 107 -1.66 -16.51 -17.20
N LYS A 108 -2.62 -15.97 -17.98
CA LYS A 108 -3.95 -16.56 -18.13
C LYS A 108 -4.14 -17.36 -19.43
N SER A 109 -3.09 -17.56 -20.23
CA SER A 109 -3.14 -18.31 -21.50
C SER A 109 -4.27 -17.83 -22.44
N LEU A 110 -4.54 -16.52 -22.46
CA LEU A 110 -5.65 -15.90 -23.21
C LEU A 110 -5.41 -15.86 -24.73
N GLY A 111 -4.25 -16.32 -25.19
CA GLY A 111 -3.86 -16.40 -26.60
C GLY A 111 -2.64 -15.54 -26.92
N SER A 112 -2.13 -15.66 -28.15
CA SER A 112 -0.96 -14.93 -28.66
C SER A 112 -1.28 -13.56 -29.25
N ASP A 113 -2.56 -13.21 -29.34
CA ASP A 113 -3.05 -11.98 -29.95
C ASP A 113 -3.72 -11.08 -28.89
N CYS A 114 -3.00 -10.78 -27.82
CA CYS A 114 -3.42 -9.86 -26.76
C CYS A 114 -2.21 -9.11 -26.17
N GLY A 115 -2.43 -8.11 -25.30
CA GLY A 115 -1.35 -7.26 -24.77
C GLY A 115 -1.04 -6.02 -25.62
N SER A 116 -1.83 -5.77 -26.66
CA SER A 116 -1.66 -4.62 -27.55
C SER A 116 -2.68 -3.52 -27.27
N PRO A 117 -2.51 -2.28 -27.78
CA PRO A 117 -3.44 -1.18 -27.57
C PRO A 117 -4.90 -1.49 -27.97
N LYS A 118 -5.11 -2.46 -28.88
CA LYS A 118 -6.45 -2.88 -29.31
C LYS A 118 -7.35 -3.35 -28.16
N GLU A 119 -6.76 -3.88 -27.08
CA GLU A 119 -7.52 -4.36 -25.92
C GLU A 119 -8.31 -3.24 -25.25
N TYR A 120 -7.85 -1.99 -25.40
CA TYR A 120 -8.44 -0.81 -24.79
C TYR A 120 -9.52 -0.15 -25.65
N LYS A 121 -9.85 -0.70 -26.82
CA LYS A 121 -10.77 -0.07 -27.77
C LYS A 121 -12.13 0.25 -27.14
N ASP A 122 -12.75 -0.74 -26.52
CA ASP A 122 -14.12 -0.61 -26.01
C ASP A 122 -14.16 0.26 -24.75
N ILE A 123 -13.19 0.09 -23.84
CA ILE A 123 -13.11 0.93 -22.64
C ILE A 123 -12.88 2.40 -23.01
N LEU A 124 -11.97 2.70 -23.94
CA LEU A 124 -11.74 4.07 -24.38
C LEU A 124 -13.02 4.66 -24.97
N LYS A 125 -13.68 3.98 -25.92
CA LYS A 125 -14.91 4.49 -26.55
C LYS A 125 -16.01 4.82 -25.55
N SER A 126 -16.08 4.11 -24.43
CA SER A 126 -17.04 4.38 -23.35
C SER A 126 -16.79 5.68 -22.58
N PHE A 127 -15.55 6.18 -22.54
CA PHE A 127 -15.18 7.34 -21.71
C PHE A 127 -14.69 8.58 -22.50
N LEU A 128 -14.19 8.45 -23.73
CA LEU A 128 -13.63 9.58 -24.51
C LEU A 128 -14.62 10.75 -24.75
N GLY A 129 -15.92 10.48 -24.66
CA GLY A 129 -16.99 11.46 -24.88
C GLY A 129 -17.37 12.30 -23.66
N ARG A 130 -16.81 12.01 -22.48
CA ARG A 130 -17.23 12.67 -21.22
C ARG A 130 -16.66 14.08 -21.09
N ASP A 131 -17.39 14.94 -20.39
CA ASP A 131 -16.99 16.34 -20.15
C ASP A 131 -15.79 16.45 -19.21
N SER A 132 -15.67 15.51 -18.27
CA SER A 132 -14.50 15.37 -17.40
C SER A 132 -13.29 14.69 -18.07
N TYR A 133 -13.40 14.22 -19.33
CA TYR A 133 -12.26 13.63 -20.03
C TYR A 133 -11.25 14.72 -20.42
N PHE A 134 -9.98 14.50 -20.07
CA PHE A 134 -8.91 15.46 -20.35
C PHE A 134 -8.65 15.55 -21.85
N ARG A 135 -8.65 16.78 -22.37
CA ARG A 135 -8.41 17.09 -23.78
C ARG A 135 -7.22 18.02 -23.90
N TYR A 136 -6.42 17.82 -24.95
CA TYR A 136 -5.17 18.56 -25.12
C TYR A 136 -4.81 18.79 -26.59
N GLY A 137 -3.85 19.69 -26.79
CA GLY A 137 -3.31 20.03 -28.10
C GLY A 137 -4.19 20.96 -28.93
N PRO A 138 -3.72 21.33 -30.14
CA PRO A 138 -4.35 22.36 -30.96
C PRO A 138 -5.78 22.00 -31.41
N ASN A 139 -6.09 20.71 -31.51
CA ASN A 139 -7.40 20.21 -31.94
C ASN A 139 -8.32 19.87 -30.76
N ASN A 140 -7.86 20.06 -29.51
CA ASN A 140 -8.61 19.71 -28.30
C ASN A 140 -9.13 18.26 -28.31
N PHE A 141 -8.28 17.33 -28.77
CA PHE A 141 -8.62 15.91 -28.83
C PHE A 141 -8.47 15.24 -27.46
N PRO A 142 -9.19 14.13 -27.21
CA PRO A 142 -8.99 13.33 -26.01
C PRO A 142 -7.52 12.94 -25.85
N PHE A 143 -6.96 13.24 -24.68
CA PHE A 143 -5.58 12.91 -24.34
C PHE A 143 -5.47 11.45 -23.91
N ILE A 144 -4.56 10.71 -24.53
CA ILE A 144 -4.30 9.30 -24.21
C ILE A 144 -2.78 9.12 -24.06
N THR A 145 -2.37 8.38 -23.04
CA THR A 145 -0.96 8.01 -22.79
C THR A 145 -0.84 6.51 -22.54
N SER A 146 0.37 6.03 -22.28
CA SER A 146 0.65 4.63 -21.95
C SER A 146 1.78 4.53 -20.94
N PHE A 147 1.77 3.46 -20.15
CA PHE A 147 2.95 3.01 -19.43
C PHE A 147 3.72 2.05 -20.35
N SER A 148 4.84 2.56 -20.88
CA SER A 148 5.68 1.93 -21.91
C SER A 148 4.97 1.65 -23.25
N THR A 149 5.71 1.12 -24.22
CA THR A 149 5.14 0.62 -25.48
C THR A 149 4.72 -0.85 -25.41
N GLY A 150 5.01 -1.56 -24.31
CA GLY A 150 4.71 -2.98 -24.13
C GLY A 150 5.30 -3.87 -25.21
N ASN A 151 6.45 -3.48 -25.78
CA ASN A 151 7.11 -4.13 -26.92
C ASN A 151 6.21 -4.22 -28.17
N GLN A 152 5.26 -3.31 -28.31
CA GLN A 152 4.38 -3.22 -29.48
C GLN A 152 5.01 -2.35 -30.57
N THR A 153 4.65 -2.62 -31.82
CA THR A 153 5.22 -1.98 -33.01
C THR A 153 4.46 -0.73 -33.42
N ASP A 154 5.13 0.17 -34.15
CA ASP A 154 4.56 1.31 -34.86
C ASP A 154 3.26 0.95 -35.60
N LYS A 155 3.26 -0.18 -36.33
CA LYS A 155 2.12 -0.65 -37.14
C LYS A 155 0.91 -1.01 -36.28
N GLN A 156 1.12 -1.59 -35.11
CA GLN A 156 0.03 -1.93 -34.20
C GLN A 156 -0.63 -0.68 -33.62
N PHE A 157 0.17 0.31 -33.20
CA PHE A 157 -0.35 1.62 -32.80
C PHE A 157 -1.05 2.33 -33.96
N ALA A 158 -0.46 2.34 -35.16
CA ALA A 158 -1.06 2.95 -36.34
C ALA A 158 -2.41 2.32 -36.72
N ALA A 159 -2.52 1.00 -36.62
CA ALA A 159 -3.77 0.28 -36.85
C ALA A 159 -4.83 0.63 -35.78
N TRP A 160 -4.43 0.62 -34.51
CA TRP A 160 -5.31 0.96 -33.40
C TRP A 160 -5.81 2.41 -33.44
N LYS A 161 -4.97 3.40 -33.76
CA LYS A 161 -5.41 4.81 -33.88
C LYS A 161 -6.52 5.01 -34.92
N LYS A 162 -6.58 4.17 -35.96
CA LYS A 162 -7.65 4.21 -36.98
C LYS A 162 -9.03 3.84 -36.41
N ASP A 163 -9.11 3.03 -35.35
CA ASP A 163 -10.37 2.71 -34.68
C ASP A 163 -11.05 3.94 -34.05
N PHE A 164 -10.29 5.03 -33.90
CA PHE A 164 -10.70 6.33 -33.36
C PHE A 164 -10.62 7.45 -34.40
N ALA A 165 -10.58 7.11 -35.70
CA ALA A 165 -10.42 8.07 -36.80
C ALA A 165 -9.20 9.01 -36.64
N ASN A 166 -8.18 8.59 -35.87
CA ASN A 166 -7.03 9.41 -35.47
C ASN A 166 -7.39 10.71 -34.71
N GLN A 167 -8.57 10.76 -34.08
CA GLN A 167 -9.02 11.91 -33.28
C GLN A 167 -8.63 11.75 -31.81
N MET A 168 -7.33 11.63 -31.55
CA MET A 168 -6.75 11.57 -30.20
C MET A 168 -5.47 12.40 -30.16
N TYR A 169 -5.14 12.92 -28.98
CA TYR A 169 -3.81 13.46 -28.69
C TYR A 169 -3.01 12.39 -27.95
N PHE A 170 -2.06 11.75 -28.63
CA PHE A 170 -1.37 10.57 -28.12
C PHE A 170 0.05 10.89 -27.67
N MET A 171 0.31 10.70 -26.37
CA MET A 171 1.60 10.97 -25.73
C MET A 171 2.04 9.73 -24.93
N PRO A 172 2.54 8.67 -25.59
CA PRO A 172 2.91 7.43 -24.91
C PRO A 172 4.15 7.56 -24.04
N GLY A 173 4.22 6.71 -23.01
CA GLY A 173 5.48 6.34 -22.39
C GLY A 173 6.29 5.55 -23.40
N ILE A 174 7.39 6.13 -23.87
CA ILE A 174 8.15 5.61 -25.03
C ILE A 174 9.66 5.51 -24.76
N ASP A 175 10.04 5.65 -23.51
CA ASP A 175 11.40 5.59 -23.01
C ASP A 175 12.02 4.19 -22.98
N ASP A 176 11.21 3.16 -23.21
CA ASP A 176 11.61 1.77 -23.44
C ASP A 176 12.08 1.52 -24.89
N THR A 177 11.86 2.45 -25.81
CA THR A 177 12.17 2.25 -27.23
C THR A 177 13.63 2.58 -27.59
N PRO A 178 14.32 1.72 -28.37
CA PRO A 178 15.70 1.96 -28.78
C PRO A 178 15.87 3.26 -29.58
N GLY A 179 16.81 4.11 -29.17
CA GLY A 179 17.14 5.36 -29.86
C GLY A 179 16.33 6.58 -29.43
N PHE A 180 15.36 6.44 -28.50
CA PHE A 180 14.60 7.57 -27.96
C PHE A 180 15.51 8.57 -27.24
N TRP A 181 16.32 8.09 -26.29
CA TRP A 181 17.21 8.92 -25.47
C TRP A 181 18.33 9.57 -26.27
N GLU A 182 18.69 9.01 -27.43
CA GLU A 182 19.66 9.56 -28.37
C GLU A 182 19.03 10.49 -29.39
N SER A 183 17.69 10.55 -29.47
CA SER A 183 16.97 11.20 -30.55
C SER A 183 17.42 10.72 -31.94
N HIS A 184 17.66 9.42 -32.07
CA HIS A 184 18.25 8.83 -33.27
C HIS A 184 17.36 9.07 -34.50
N PRO A 185 17.90 9.39 -35.70
CA PRO A 185 17.07 9.65 -36.89
C PRO A 185 16.09 8.52 -37.23
N ALA A 186 16.56 7.26 -37.17
CA ALA A 186 15.69 6.10 -37.41
C ALA A 186 14.54 5.95 -36.39
N TRP A 187 14.71 6.47 -35.16
CA TRP A 187 13.63 6.50 -34.18
C TRP A 187 12.53 7.46 -34.61
N TRP A 188 12.92 8.63 -35.15
CA TRP A 188 11.97 9.60 -35.69
C TRP A 188 11.22 9.08 -36.90
N ASP A 189 11.89 8.37 -37.80
CA ASP A 189 11.24 7.76 -38.97
C ASP A 189 10.22 6.69 -38.57
N TYR A 190 10.43 6.02 -37.43
CA TYR A 190 9.60 4.94 -36.94
C TYR A 190 8.42 5.40 -36.06
N TRP A 191 8.68 6.31 -35.11
CA TRP A 191 7.69 6.75 -34.12
C TRP A 191 7.15 8.16 -34.34
N GLY A 192 7.89 8.99 -35.07
CA GLY A 192 7.67 10.44 -35.14
C GLY A 192 6.25 10.82 -35.55
N ASP A 193 5.71 10.23 -36.60
CA ASP A 193 4.36 10.58 -37.10
C ASP A 193 3.22 9.95 -36.27
N LEU A 194 3.53 8.98 -35.40
CA LEU A 194 2.53 8.29 -34.58
C LEU A 194 2.16 9.02 -33.30
N ILE A 195 3.03 9.88 -32.81
CA ILE A 195 2.90 10.52 -31.50
C ILE A 195 2.72 12.04 -31.62
N ASP A 196 1.92 12.61 -30.74
CA ASP A 196 1.75 14.06 -30.58
C ASP A 196 2.69 14.64 -29.51
N GLY A 197 3.23 13.76 -28.66
CA GLY A 197 4.28 14.04 -27.69
C GLY A 197 4.86 12.76 -27.13
N ALA A 198 5.80 12.89 -26.20
CA ALA A 198 6.34 11.75 -25.46
C ALA A 198 6.22 11.97 -23.95
N SER A 199 5.98 10.90 -23.21
CA SER A 199 6.26 10.84 -21.79
C SER A 199 7.42 9.90 -21.52
N ALA A 200 8.11 10.12 -20.42
CA ALA A 200 9.17 9.26 -19.94
C ALA A 200 8.98 9.03 -18.44
N TRP A 201 9.18 7.80 -18.00
CA TRP A 201 9.13 7.38 -16.60
C TRP A 201 10.53 7.22 -16.04
N GLU A 202 11.44 6.64 -16.82
CA GLU A 202 12.77 6.25 -16.38
C GLU A 202 13.70 7.45 -16.12
N SER A 203 13.32 8.67 -16.52
CA SER A 203 14.01 9.90 -16.10
C SER A 203 13.56 10.40 -14.73
N ALA A 204 12.48 9.85 -14.15
CA ALA A 204 11.98 10.26 -12.85
C ALA A 204 12.96 9.94 -11.72
N TRP A 205 13.72 8.84 -11.84
CA TRP A 205 14.59 8.32 -10.79
C TRP A 205 16.06 8.29 -11.22
N PRO A 206 16.98 8.38 -10.25
CA PRO A 206 18.35 7.92 -10.46
C PRO A 206 18.37 6.48 -10.99
N GLN A 207 19.40 6.17 -11.78
CA GLN A 207 19.61 4.80 -12.24
C GLN A 207 19.81 3.87 -11.03
N VAL A 208 19.60 2.57 -11.23
CA VAL A 208 19.96 1.59 -10.19
C VAL A 208 21.47 1.74 -9.90
N HIS A 209 21.84 1.74 -8.61
CA HIS A 209 23.19 2.08 -8.12
C HIS A 209 23.62 3.56 -8.30
N GLY A 210 22.75 4.41 -8.86
CA GLY A 210 23.01 5.83 -9.07
C GLY A 210 22.69 6.68 -7.84
N THR A 211 23.35 7.84 -7.75
CA THR A 211 23.17 8.82 -6.66
C THR A 211 22.86 10.23 -7.19
N ASN A 212 22.56 10.35 -8.48
CA ASN A 212 22.32 11.61 -9.21
C ASN A 212 20.88 12.15 -9.01
N GLU A 213 20.51 12.46 -7.78
CA GLU A 213 19.20 13.04 -7.46
C GLU A 213 18.99 14.40 -8.15
N GLY A 214 17.82 14.62 -8.72
CA GLY A 214 17.49 15.88 -9.41
C GLY A 214 18.00 15.97 -10.84
N ASP A 215 18.64 14.92 -11.38
CA ASP A 215 19.20 14.95 -12.73
C ASP A 215 18.12 15.14 -13.81
N MET A 216 18.29 16.17 -14.64
CA MET A 216 17.41 16.51 -15.76
C MET A 216 18.07 16.23 -17.13
N SER A 217 19.29 15.67 -17.16
CA SER A 217 20.10 15.56 -18.37
C SER A 217 19.41 14.78 -19.49
N ARG A 218 18.76 13.67 -19.14
CA ARG A 218 17.98 12.83 -20.06
C ARG A 218 16.76 13.57 -20.60
N ASP A 219 16.04 14.28 -19.73
CA ASP A 219 14.85 15.07 -20.10
C ASP A 219 15.23 16.17 -21.11
N ILE A 220 16.27 16.96 -20.81
CA ILE A 220 16.74 18.05 -21.67
C ILE A 220 17.13 17.54 -23.07
N LYS A 221 17.77 16.37 -23.14
CA LYS A 221 18.26 15.77 -24.39
C LYS A 221 17.11 15.40 -25.35
N VAL A 222 15.98 14.91 -24.83
CA VAL A 222 14.83 14.48 -25.66
C VAL A 222 13.82 15.60 -25.90
N MET A 223 13.64 16.49 -24.91
CA MET A 223 12.65 17.57 -24.96
C MET A 223 12.94 18.56 -26.09
N GLY A 224 14.20 18.99 -26.27
CA GLY A 224 14.55 19.95 -27.32
C GLY A 224 14.17 19.49 -28.74
N PRO A 225 14.55 18.26 -29.16
CA PRO A 225 14.12 17.69 -30.44
C PRO A 225 12.59 17.53 -30.59
N LEU A 226 11.87 17.13 -29.53
CA LEU A 226 10.41 17.03 -29.53
C LEU A 226 9.77 18.39 -29.80
N GLN A 227 10.15 19.40 -29.03
CA GLN A 227 9.59 20.75 -29.15
C GLN A 227 9.92 21.40 -30.50
N LYS A 228 11.13 21.19 -31.04
CA LYS A 228 11.50 21.63 -32.41
C LYS A 228 10.61 21.04 -33.50
N LYS A 229 10.02 19.86 -33.27
CA LYS A 229 9.07 19.19 -34.17
C LYS A 229 7.61 19.47 -33.80
N GLY A 230 7.35 20.40 -32.88
CA GLY A 230 6.01 20.78 -32.43
C GLY A 230 5.31 19.72 -31.58
N LYS A 231 6.08 18.81 -30.97
CA LYS A 231 5.59 17.72 -30.11
C LYS A 231 5.80 18.06 -28.64
N GLY A 232 4.85 17.69 -27.80
CA GLY A 232 4.92 17.95 -26.36
C GLY A 232 5.85 16.98 -25.62
N TYR A 233 6.33 17.39 -24.45
CA TYR A 233 7.00 16.53 -23.49
C TYR A 233 6.30 16.55 -22.13
N MET A 234 5.92 15.37 -21.64
CA MET A 234 5.40 15.19 -20.28
C MET A 234 6.51 14.70 -19.37
N ILE A 235 6.97 15.59 -18.49
CA ILE A 235 8.11 15.34 -17.60
C ILE A 235 7.66 14.69 -16.30
N PRO A 236 8.37 13.67 -15.79
CA PRO A 236 8.00 13.03 -14.55
C PRO A 236 8.66 13.70 -13.33
N ILE A 237 7.94 13.70 -12.19
CA ILE A 237 8.48 13.96 -10.86
C ILE A 237 8.09 12.78 -9.97
N SER A 238 9.07 12.20 -9.30
CA SER A 238 8.89 11.15 -8.29
C SER A 238 9.92 11.33 -7.19
N MET A 239 9.72 10.64 -6.07
CA MET A 239 10.72 10.51 -5.02
C MET A 239 11.74 9.41 -5.38
N LEU A 240 12.10 8.56 -4.41
CA LEU A 240 12.81 7.30 -4.64
C LEU A 240 11.88 6.25 -5.28
N GLN A 241 12.42 5.08 -5.64
CA GLN A 241 11.61 3.91 -5.98
C GLN A 241 12.11 2.71 -5.19
N TYR A 242 11.25 2.09 -4.38
CA TYR A 242 11.54 0.83 -3.72
C TYR A 242 10.43 -0.16 -4.04
N LYS A 243 10.81 -1.29 -4.63
CA LYS A 243 9.91 -2.40 -4.96
C LYS A 243 10.43 -3.64 -4.29
N ASN A 244 9.59 -4.30 -3.51
CA ASN A 244 9.83 -5.68 -3.10
C ASN A 244 8.56 -6.49 -3.36
N ALA A 245 8.38 -6.89 -4.62
CA ALA A 245 7.13 -7.47 -5.10
C ALA A 245 7.47 -8.57 -6.13
N ILE A 246 7.61 -9.80 -5.63
CA ILE A 246 8.15 -10.92 -6.42
C ILE A 246 7.19 -11.41 -7.50
N GLN A 247 5.88 -11.26 -7.27
CA GLN A 247 4.86 -11.57 -8.27
C GLN A 247 5.07 -10.73 -9.56
N TYR A 248 5.73 -9.58 -9.44
CA TYR A 248 6.12 -8.71 -10.55
C TYR A 248 7.60 -8.87 -10.94
N GLY A 249 8.30 -9.86 -10.38
CA GLY A 249 9.71 -10.15 -10.61
C GLY A 249 10.69 -9.09 -10.07
N ALA A 250 10.22 -8.17 -9.22
CA ALA A 250 10.98 -6.98 -8.83
C ALA A 250 11.43 -7.02 -7.37
N ASN A 251 12.74 -6.80 -7.16
CA ASN A 251 13.32 -6.42 -5.88
C ASN A 251 14.40 -5.37 -6.19
N LEU A 252 14.08 -4.11 -5.97
CA LEU A 252 14.80 -2.96 -6.51
C LEU A 252 14.70 -1.78 -5.54
N TYR A 253 15.81 -1.06 -5.39
CA TYR A 253 15.88 0.23 -4.72
C TYR A 253 16.66 1.21 -5.61
N ARG A 254 15.98 2.29 -6.01
CA ARG A 254 16.59 3.46 -6.63
C ARG A 254 16.60 4.56 -5.59
N ARG A 255 17.79 4.84 -5.04
CA ARG A 255 18.01 5.97 -4.16
C ARG A 255 17.45 7.25 -4.76
N GLY A 256 16.78 8.07 -3.96
CA GLY A 256 16.09 9.26 -4.45
C GLY A 256 15.33 10.04 -3.40
N GLU A 257 15.72 9.93 -2.13
CA GLU A 257 15.07 10.54 -0.98
C GLU A 257 14.91 12.05 -1.17
N MET A 258 15.89 12.74 -1.76
CA MET A 258 15.81 14.17 -2.10
C MET A 258 15.51 14.44 -3.58
N ASN A 259 15.32 13.40 -4.39
CA ASN A 259 15.13 13.51 -5.83
C ASN A 259 13.89 14.35 -6.18
N MET A 260 12.74 14.09 -5.54
CA MET A 260 11.51 14.85 -5.73
C MET A 260 11.75 16.36 -5.55
N VAL A 261 12.36 16.76 -4.43
CA VAL A 261 12.59 18.16 -4.06
C VAL A 261 13.54 18.84 -5.05
N LYS A 262 14.65 18.17 -5.40
CA LYS A 262 15.63 18.71 -6.35
C LYS A 262 15.05 18.81 -7.77
N ARG A 263 14.28 17.82 -8.23
CA ARG A 263 13.58 17.87 -9.53
C ARG A 263 12.58 19.00 -9.58
N MET A 264 11.79 19.23 -8.52
CA MET A 264 10.87 20.38 -8.44
C MET A 264 11.60 21.72 -8.68
N GLN A 265 12.71 21.96 -7.99
CA GLN A 265 13.51 23.18 -8.18
C GLN A 265 14.07 23.29 -9.60
N ASN A 266 14.64 22.20 -10.11
CA ASN A 266 15.27 22.18 -11.43
C ASN A 266 14.22 22.42 -12.52
N ILE A 267 13.03 21.79 -12.45
CA ILE A 267 11.95 21.95 -13.42
C ILE A 267 11.40 23.38 -13.45
N LEU A 268 11.26 24.04 -12.28
CA LEU A 268 10.81 25.43 -12.23
C LEU A 268 11.76 26.40 -12.96
N THR A 269 13.05 26.03 -13.06
CA THR A 269 14.09 26.85 -13.70
C THR A 269 14.50 26.37 -15.10
N MET A 270 13.86 25.31 -15.62
CA MET A 270 14.12 24.81 -16.98
C MET A 270 13.74 25.86 -18.03
N ASP A 271 14.57 25.97 -19.07
CA ASP A 271 14.30 26.75 -20.27
C ASP A 271 14.78 25.99 -21.52
N PRO A 272 13.88 25.67 -22.48
CA PRO A 272 12.43 25.82 -22.41
C PRO A 272 11.79 24.93 -21.33
N GLN A 273 10.63 25.34 -20.82
CA GLN A 273 9.85 24.54 -19.88
C GLN A 273 9.15 23.35 -20.58
N PRO A 274 8.91 22.24 -19.85
CA PRO A 274 8.10 21.12 -20.34
C PRO A 274 6.62 21.48 -20.49
N ASP A 275 5.89 20.75 -21.33
CA ASP A 275 4.48 21.04 -21.65
C ASP A 275 3.51 20.56 -20.56
N ILE A 276 3.80 19.39 -19.97
CA ILE A 276 3.00 18.76 -18.91
C ILE A 276 3.96 18.25 -17.85
N VAL A 277 3.61 18.42 -16.57
CA VAL A 277 4.26 17.72 -15.47
C VAL A 277 3.39 16.54 -15.06
N GLN A 278 3.98 15.36 -14.97
CA GLN A 278 3.36 14.17 -14.40
C GLN A 278 3.98 13.85 -13.05
N LEU A 279 3.15 13.80 -12.01
CA LEU A 279 3.58 13.34 -10.70
C LEU A 279 3.41 11.81 -10.62
N LEU A 280 4.47 11.12 -10.20
CA LEU A 280 4.55 9.67 -10.08
C LEU A 280 4.74 9.32 -8.58
N THR A 281 3.77 8.73 -7.91
CA THR A 281 2.37 8.48 -8.35
C THR A 281 1.38 8.83 -7.25
N TRP A 282 0.08 8.87 -7.56
CA TRP A 282 -0.95 9.07 -6.54
C TRP A 282 -0.94 7.91 -5.53
N ASN A 283 -1.00 6.66 -5.98
CA ASN A 283 -1.34 5.52 -5.13
C ASN A 283 -0.60 4.23 -5.47
N ASP A 284 0.60 4.30 -6.08
CA ASP A 284 1.44 3.12 -6.31
C ASP A 284 2.25 2.75 -5.06
N GLY A 285 1.52 2.31 -4.02
CA GLY A 285 2.09 1.84 -2.76
C GLY A 285 3.20 0.78 -2.93
N PRO A 286 3.01 -0.27 -3.76
CA PRO A 286 4.00 -1.33 -3.98
C PRO A 286 5.36 -0.88 -4.52
N GLU A 287 5.43 0.35 -5.04
CA GLU A 287 6.67 0.93 -5.54
C GLU A 287 7.22 2.06 -4.64
N SER A 288 6.54 2.34 -3.52
CA SER A 288 7.00 3.22 -2.43
C SER A 288 7.25 4.68 -2.80
N HIS A 289 6.55 5.17 -3.83
CA HIS A 289 6.65 6.54 -4.36
C HIS A 289 5.29 7.23 -4.48
N HIS A 290 4.30 6.68 -3.78
CA HIS A 290 2.96 7.24 -3.72
C HIS A 290 2.94 8.52 -2.87
N PHE A 291 1.92 9.36 -3.03
CA PHE A 291 1.71 10.54 -2.17
C PHE A 291 0.23 10.86 -1.94
N GLY A 292 -0.67 10.04 -2.48
CA GLY A 292 -2.11 10.02 -2.26
C GLY A 292 -2.51 8.92 -1.28
N ASN A 293 -3.81 8.66 -1.19
CA ASN A 293 -4.32 7.63 -0.28
C ASN A 293 -3.98 6.22 -0.80
N LEU A 294 -3.68 5.31 0.12
CA LEU A 294 -3.71 3.88 -0.14
C LEU A 294 -5.02 3.31 0.42
N TRP A 295 -5.67 2.45 -0.35
CA TRP A 295 -6.92 1.82 0.07
C TRP A 295 -6.74 0.31 0.23
N PRO A 296 -7.23 -0.31 1.32
CA PRO A 296 -7.05 -1.74 1.57
C PRO A 296 -7.61 -2.64 0.44
N GLU A 297 -8.68 -2.22 -0.24
CA GLU A 297 -9.25 -2.97 -1.36
C GLU A 297 -8.48 -2.82 -2.67
N GLN A 298 -7.66 -1.77 -2.81
CA GLN A 298 -6.98 -1.46 -4.07
C GLN A 298 -5.87 -2.45 -4.39
N ASN A 299 -5.14 -2.88 -3.36
CA ASN A 299 -4.13 -3.91 -3.47
C ASN A 299 -4.24 -4.90 -2.32
N THR A 300 -4.62 -6.13 -2.66
CA THR A 300 -4.77 -7.24 -1.69
C THR A 300 -3.55 -8.15 -1.65
N ASP A 301 -2.48 -7.81 -2.38
CA ASP A 301 -1.24 -8.57 -2.38
C ASP A 301 -0.57 -8.50 -1.00
N ALA A 302 -0.48 -9.65 -0.33
CA ALA A 302 0.07 -9.74 1.02
C ALA A 302 1.54 -9.28 1.14
N GLN A 303 2.32 -9.39 0.05
CA GLN A 303 3.73 -9.01 0.01
C GLN A 303 3.93 -7.48 0.03
N PRO A 304 3.44 -6.70 -0.96
CA PRO A 304 3.48 -5.25 -0.89
C PRO A 304 2.77 -4.69 0.34
N ASN A 305 1.62 -5.26 0.74
CA ASN A 305 0.88 -4.79 1.91
C ASN A 305 1.71 -4.82 3.21
N GLN A 306 2.84 -5.53 3.24
CA GLN A 306 3.76 -5.52 4.36
C GLN A 306 4.49 -4.19 4.59
N TYR A 307 4.83 -3.48 3.51
CA TYR A 307 5.52 -2.20 3.59
C TYR A 307 4.74 -1.06 2.97
N ALA A 308 3.66 -1.34 2.24
CA ALA A 308 2.83 -0.39 1.52
C ALA A 308 1.37 -0.47 2.01
N SER A 309 1.14 0.01 3.23
CA SER A 309 -0.20 0.03 3.84
C SER A 309 -0.54 1.45 4.35
N PRO A 310 -1.83 1.78 4.51
CA PRO A 310 -2.23 3.09 5.03
C PRO A 310 -1.63 3.41 6.40
N GLU A 311 -1.49 2.40 7.27
CA GLU A 311 -0.98 2.56 8.63
C GLU A 311 0.56 2.51 8.69
N GLY A 312 1.20 1.82 7.74
CA GLY A 312 2.65 1.53 7.76
C GLY A 312 3.50 2.42 6.87
N SER A 313 2.88 3.15 5.93
CA SER A 313 3.59 3.93 4.92
C SER A 313 2.75 5.08 4.36
N ASP A 314 2.11 5.88 5.21
CA ASP A 314 1.39 7.07 4.75
C ASP A 314 2.38 8.12 4.18
N HIS A 315 2.31 8.35 2.87
CA HIS A 315 3.12 9.36 2.18
C HIS A 315 2.35 10.65 1.87
N THR A 316 1.10 10.80 2.33
CA THR A 316 0.29 12.02 2.11
C THR A 316 0.91 13.28 2.71
N ALA A 317 1.86 13.11 3.62
CA ALA A 317 2.71 14.18 4.13
C ALA A 317 3.39 14.99 3.00
N LEU A 318 3.75 14.36 1.89
CA LEU A 318 4.41 14.96 0.72
C LEU A 318 3.49 15.88 -0.11
N GLN A 319 2.16 15.77 0.02
CA GLN A 319 1.20 16.56 -0.78
C GLN A 319 1.40 18.06 -0.63
N SER A 320 1.83 18.52 0.55
CA SER A 320 2.12 19.94 0.77
C SER A 320 3.29 20.46 -0.08
N LEU A 321 4.30 19.64 -0.33
CA LEU A 321 5.45 19.97 -1.18
C LEU A 321 5.03 20.00 -2.66
N TYR A 322 4.27 19.00 -3.09
CA TYR A 322 3.69 18.98 -4.44
C TYR A 322 2.75 20.16 -4.68
N SER A 323 1.90 20.51 -3.72
CA SER A 323 1.00 21.66 -3.83
C SER A 323 1.75 22.99 -3.99
N ALA A 324 2.81 23.19 -3.20
CA ALA A 324 3.68 24.36 -3.35
C ALA A 324 4.39 24.41 -4.71
N PHE A 325 4.82 23.25 -5.24
CA PHE A 325 5.39 23.15 -6.58
C PHE A 325 4.35 23.49 -7.65
N ILE A 326 3.15 22.92 -7.57
CA ILE A 326 2.05 23.17 -8.50
C ILE A 326 1.70 24.66 -8.53
N HIS A 327 1.63 25.30 -7.37
CA HIS A 327 1.41 26.73 -7.24
C HIS A 327 2.51 27.53 -7.98
N ALA A 328 3.78 27.27 -7.68
CA ALA A 328 4.91 27.94 -8.32
C ALA A 328 4.99 27.66 -9.83
N TRP A 329 4.68 26.44 -10.25
CA TRP A 329 4.63 26.05 -11.66
C TRP A 329 3.59 26.91 -12.38
N LYS A 330 2.34 26.88 -11.92
CA LYS A 330 1.21 27.56 -12.57
C LYS A 330 1.33 29.08 -12.56
N ASN A 331 1.76 29.66 -11.44
CA ASN A 331 1.78 31.11 -11.24
C ASN A 331 3.14 31.75 -11.54
N GLY A 332 4.19 30.95 -11.71
CA GLY A 332 5.57 31.42 -11.67
C GLY A 332 6.02 31.78 -10.24
N GLY A 333 7.32 32.05 -10.09
CA GLY A 333 7.91 32.46 -8.81
C GLY A 333 8.32 31.29 -7.91
N SER A 334 8.37 31.56 -6.60
CA SER A 334 8.87 30.62 -5.59
C SER A 334 7.77 29.69 -5.06
N MET A 335 8.19 28.51 -4.60
CA MET A 335 7.32 27.63 -3.81
C MET A 335 6.94 28.32 -2.49
N ILE A 336 5.64 28.44 -2.24
CA ILE A 336 5.04 28.95 -1.00
C ILE A 336 4.02 27.94 -0.48
N PRO A 337 3.63 27.98 0.81
CA PRO A 337 2.53 27.16 1.30
C PRO A 337 1.27 27.42 0.49
N ALA A 338 0.70 26.36 -0.09
CA ALA A 338 -0.46 26.44 -0.98
C ALA A 338 -1.44 25.28 -0.77
N PHE A 339 -1.17 24.40 0.21
CA PHE A 339 -2.03 23.26 0.47
C PHE A 339 -3.13 23.64 1.44
N SER A 340 -4.32 23.87 0.90
CA SER A 340 -5.51 24.35 1.62
C SER A 340 -5.97 23.51 2.82
N LYS A 341 -5.54 22.24 2.92
CA LYS A 341 -5.85 21.37 4.06
C LYS A 341 -4.89 21.54 5.25
N ARG A 342 -3.92 22.44 5.15
CA ARG A 342 -2.97 22.75 6.23
C ARG A 342 -2.94 24.25 6.52
N ASP A 343 -2.51 24.58 7.73
CA ASP A 343 -2.28 25.96 8.12
C ASP A 343 -1.17 26.58 7.26
N GLU A 344 -1.50 27.60 6.48
CA GLU A 344 -0.57 28.32 5.60
C GLU A 344 0.31 29.33 6.35
N SER A 345 0.00 29.62 7.62
CA SER A 345 0.80 30.49 8.48
C SER A 345 2.01 29.79 9.11
N LEU A 346 2.06 28.46 9.02
CA LEU A 346 3.14 27.61 9.50
C LEU A 346 3.95 27.02 8.32
N PRO A 347 5.23 26.67 8.52
CA PRO A 347 5.97 25.87 7.56
C PRO A 347 5.25 24.56 7.23
N GLN A 348 5.08 24.25 5.94
CA GLN A 348 4.45 23.02 5.48
C GLN A 348 5.50 22.09 4.86
N GLY A 349 5.46 20.81 5.21
CA GLY A 349 6.36 19.82 4.63
C GLY A 349 6.43 18.57 5.47
N ALA A 350 7.58 17.90 5.41
CA ALA A 350 7.80 16.62 6.05
C ALA A 350 9.26 16.33 6.38
N LEU A 351 9.45 15.38 7.30
CA LEU A 351 10.68 14.62 7.52
C LEU A 351 10.46 13.21 6.98
N TRP A 352 11.49 12.60 6.40
CA TRP A 352 11.45 11.19 6.05
C TRP A 352 12.79 10.50 6.24
N HIS A 353 12.71 9.19 6.50
CA HIS A 353 13.84 8.28 6.67
C HIS A 353 13.44 6.84 6.32
N LYS A 354 14.41 5.95 6.10
CA LYS A 354 14.16 4.49 5.99
C LYS A 354 13.70 3.93 7.33
N SER A 355 12.97 2.81 7.34
CA SER A 355 12.60 2.15 8.59
C SER A 355 13.78 1.47 9.29
N ILE A 356 14.84 1.13 8.55
CA ILE A 356 16.04 0.45 9.05
C ILE A 356 17.35 1.13 8.63
N PHE A 357 18.41 0.92 9.41
CA PHE A 357 19.77 1.34 9.05
C PHE A 357 20.30 0.58 7.83
N GLN A 358 21.28 1.17 7.16
CA GLN A 358 21.86 0.67 5.92
C GLN A 358 22.63 -0.64 6.11
N ASP A 359 23.22 -0.83 7.29
CA ASP A 359 23.97 -2.02 7.67
C ASP A 359 23.10 -3.09 8.36
N THR A 360 21.81 -2.83 8.56
CA THR A 360 20.86 -3.81 9.11
C THR A 360 20.83 -5.05 8.22
N THR A 361 21.03 -6.21 8.83
CA THR A 361 20.90 -7.50 8.16
C THR A 361 19.52 -8.09 8.45
N CYS A 362 18.73 -8.33 7.41
CA CYS A 362 17.41 -8.93 7.55
C CYS A 362 17.46 -10.47 7.44
N PRO A 363 16.52 -11.17 8.11
CA PRO A 363 16.39 -12.62 7.99
C PRO A 363 16.26 -13.07 6.53
N GLY A 364 17.05 -14.08 6.16
CA GLY A 364 17.00 -14.66 4.82
C GLY A 364 17.66 -13.84 3.72
N GLY A 365 18.51 -12.86 4.04
CA GLY A 365 19.36 -12.18 3.05
C GLY A 365 20.21 -13.14 2.21
N ASP A 366 20.64 -14.27 2.78
CA ASP A 366 21.37 -15.35 2.09
C ASP A 366 20.45 -16.35 1.35
N SER A 367 19.13 -16.15 1.39
CA SER A 367 18.16 -17.02 0.71
C SER A 367 18.26 -16.89 -0.81
N ASN A 368 17.87 -17.93 -1.54
CA ASN A 368 17.68 -17.87 -2.99
C ASN A 368 16.35 -17.19 -3.38
N VAL A 369 15.51 -16.86 -2.40
CA VAL A 369 14.26 -16.16 -2.63
C VAL A 369 14.53 -14.66 -2.68
N LYS A 370 14.33 -14.08 -3.87
CA LYS A 370 14.59 -12.66 -4.15
C LYS A 370 13.88 -11.69 -3.21
N TYR A 371 12.80 -12.09 -2.53
CA TYR A 371 11.98 -11.24 -1.64
C TYR A 371 12.74 -10.83 -0.37
N PHE A 372 13.57 -11.76 0.12
CA PHE A 372 14.31 -11.59 1.38
C PHE A 372 15.72 -11.06 1.17
N GLN A 373 16.17 -11.05 -0.08
CA GLN A 373 17.46 -10.48 -0.45
C GLN A 373 17.41 -8.96 -0.35
N ALA A 374 18.55 -8.34 -0.08
CA ALA A 374 18.69 -6.90 -0.20
C ALA A 374 18.30 -6.47 -1.63
N PRO A 375 17.54 -5.37 -1.79
CA PRO A 375 17.13 -4.91 -3.11
C PRO A 375 18.32 -4.59 -4.01
N ASN A 376 18.16 -4.83 -5.31
CA ASN A 376 19.16 -4.37 -6.26
C ASN A 376 19.28 -2.83 -6.19
N GLY A 377 20.49 -2.30 -6.01
CA GLY A 377 20.73 -0.87 -5.78
C GLY A 377 20.88 -0.48 -4.31
N THR A 378 20.80 -1.43 -3.37
CA THR A 378 21.03 -1.20 -1.92
C THR A 378 22.34 -0.47 -1.64
N ASP A 379 23.40 -0.75 -2.40
CA ASP A 379 24.73 -0.12 -2.30
C ASP A 379 24.73 1.39 -2.51
N ALA A 380 23.72 1.96 -3.15
CA ALA A 380 23.57 3.41 -3.29
C ALA A 380 22.99 4.08 -2.03
N GLY A 381 22.36 3.30 -1.14
CA GLY A 381 21.64 3.77 0.04
C GLY A 381 22.55 4.42 1.09
N GLN A 382 21.96 5.24 1.94
CA GLN A 382 22.64 5.91 3.04
C GLN A 382 21.74 6.05 4.26
N ASP A 383 22.33 6.16 5.44
CA ASP A 383 21.60 6.49 6.66
C ASP A 383 21.55 8.00 6.83
N ALA A 384 20.35 8.54 6.65
CA ALA A 384 20.12 9.96 6.66
C ALA A 384 18.69 10.31 7.06
N LEU A 385 18.55 11.47 7.70
CA LEU A 385 17.26 12.14 7.90
C LEU A 385 17.10 13.22 6.84
N HIS A 386 16.07 13.08 6.01
CA HIS A 386 15.79 14.00 4.92
C HIS A 386 14.56 14.84 5.26
N TRP A 387 14.60 16.12 4.98
CA TRP A 387 13.46 16.98 5.24
C TRP A 387 13.34 18.07 4.20
N ALA A 388 12.10 18.51 3.96
CA ALA A 388 11.80 19.69 3.19
C ALA A 388 10.59 20.43 3.79
N LEU A 389 10.68 21.75 3.84
CA LEU A 389 9.69 22.68 4.35
C LEU A 389 9.52 23.82 3.38
N VAL A 390 8.29 24.18 3.08
CA VAL A 390 7.94 25.41 2.39
C VAL A 390 7.48 26.40 3.45
N VAL A 391 8.24 27.48 3.60
CA VAL A 391 8.15 28.40 4.74
C VAL A 391 7.44 29.69 4.31
N PRO A 392 6.36 30.10 4.98
CA PRO A 392 5.69 31.36 4.67
C PRO A 392 6.53 32.56 5.13
N ALA A 393 6.25 33.75 4.58
CA ALA A 393 7.05 34.95 4.82
C ALA A 393 7.13 35.36 6.31
N ASN A 394 6.06 35.16 7.08
CA ASN A 394 6.01 35.44 8.51
C ASN A 394 6.87 34.48 9.36
N ALA A 395 7.27 33.34 8.81
CA ALA A 395 8.08 32.33 9.47
C ALA A 395 9.58 32.42 9.09
N ALA A 396 9.97 33.42 8.31
CA ALA A 396 11.38 33.68 8.03
C ALA A 396 12.13 34.04 9.32
N GLY A 397 13.30 33.44 9.52
CA GLY A 397 14.11 33.61 10.72
C GLY A 397 13.77 32.66 11.87
N TRP A 398 12.73 31.83 11.74
CA TRP A 398 12.49 30.70 12.65
C TRP A 398 13.60 29.66 12.49
N THR A 399 13.77 28.78 13.47
CA THR A 399 14.74 27.68 13.41
C THR A 399 14.02 26.35 13.24
N VAL A 400 14.63 25.44 12.48
CA VAL A 400 14.28 24.02 12.46
C VAL A 400 15.43 23.22 13.05
N ASP A 401 15.12 22.47 14.11
CA ASP A 401 16.02 21.49 14.71
C ASP A 401 15.65 20.10 14.21
N VAL A 402 16.67 19.35 13.77
CA VAL A 402 16.55 17.92 13.47
C VAL A 402 16.95 17.17 14.72
N VAL A 403 16.02 16.38 15.26
CA VAL A 403 16.17 15.68 16.52
C VAL A 403 16.13 14.18 16.27
N SER A 404 17.17 13.47 16.71
CA SER A 404 17.28 12.02 16.70
C SER A 404 17.31 11.50 18.12
N ASN A 405 16.35 10.66 18.48
CA ASN A 405 16.20 10.04 19.81
C ASN A 405 16.34 11.03 20.99
N GLY A 406 15.70 12.20 20.86
CA GLY A 406 15.72 13.26 21.89
C GLY A 406 16.95 14.19 21.85
N LYS A 407 17.92 13.94 20.99
CA LYS A 407 19.12 14.77 20.80
C LYS A 407 19.00 15.62 19.54
N SER A 408 19.21 16.93 19.67
CA SER A 408 19.37 17.81 18.50
C SER A 408 20.70 17.52 17.81
N ILE A 409 20.65 17.15 16.53
CA ILE A 409 21.80 16.75 15.72
C ILE A 409 22.10 17.74 14.59
N SER A 410 21.14 18.60 14.25
CA SER A 410 21.31 19.69 13.29
C SER A 410 20.31 20.80 13.58
N SER A 411 20.67 22.03 13.25
CA SER A 411 19.81 23.21 13.39
C SER A 411 20.03 24.15 12.20
N LYS A 412 18.95 24.71 11.66
CA LYS A 412 19.00 25.64 10.52
C LYS A 412 18.00 26.76 10.68
N VAL A 413 18.42 27.99 10.35
CA VAL A 413 17.51 29.14 10.22
C VAL A 413 16.74 29.02 8.91
N LEU A 414 15.42 29.15 9.00
CA LEU A 414 14.48 29.05 7.88
C LEU A 414 14.38 30.37 7.12
N GLU A 415 14.42 30.28 5.80
CA GLU A 415 14.16 31.39 4.88
C GLU A 415 12.77 31.27 4.27
N THR A 416 12.21 32.35 3.69
CA THR A 416 10.93 32.24 2.97
C THR A 416 11.06 31.31 1.75
N GLY A 417 10.09 30.42 1.56
CA GLY A 417 10.01 29.49 0.45
C GLY A 417 10.58 28.11 0.79
N LEU A 418 11.04 27.38 -0.24
CA LEU A 418 11.53 26.01 -0.08
C LEU A 418 12.87 25.97 0.67
N ASN A 419 12.87 25.27 1.80
CA ASN A 419 14.03 24.90 2.59
C ASN A 419 14.08 23.38 2.64
N TYR A 420 15.28 22.80 2.55
CA TYR A 420 15.46 21.36 2.77
C TYR A 420 16.86 21.07 3.31
N GLY A 421 17.03 19.83 3.76
CA GLY A 421 18.30 19.33 4.27
C GLY A 421 18.38 17.82 4.28
N THR A 422 19.61 17.34 4.43
CA THR A 422 19.95 15.93 4.65
C THR A 422 20.95 15.91 5.79
N VAL A 423 20.65 15.18 6.86
CA VAL A 423 21.51 15.04 8.04
C VAL A 423 21.95 13.59 8.12
N GLU A 424 23.26 13.35 8.13
CA GLU A 424 23.87 12.01 8.11
C GLU A 424 24.56 11.69 9.45
N ASP A 425 25.02 12.72 10.17
CA ASP A 425 25.76 12.56 11.42
C ASP A 425 24.84 12.58 12.65
N GLY A 426 25.18 11.75 13.64
CA GLY A 426 24.54 11.75 14.96
C GLY A 426 23.19 11.05 15.05
N ILE A 427 22.78 10.35 13.99
CA ILE A 427 21.55 9.56 13.95
C ILE A 427 21.66 8.37 14.90
N GLU A 428 20.62 8.16 15.69
CA GLU A 428 20.47 7.09 16.68
C GLU A 428 19.17 6.34 16.42
N GLU A 429 19.13 5.05 16.81
CA GLU A 429 17.91 4.24 16.78
C GLU A 429 16.80 4.90 17.63
N GLY A 430 15.55 4.79 17.18
CA GLY A 430 14.38 5.35 17.85
C GLY A 430 13.75 6.52 17.10
N THR A 431 13.25 7.49 17.86
CA THR A 431 12.36 8.54 17.33
C THR A 431 13.11 9.60 16.54
N GLN A 432 12.67 9.88 15.32
CA GLN A 432 13.21 10.94 14.45
C GLN A 432 12.17 12.06 14.29
N ARG A 433 12.56 13.32 14.51
CA ARG A 433 11.61 14.44 14.43
C ARG A 433 12.23 15.76 13.98
N LEU A 434 11.39 16.65 13.44
CA LEU A 434 11.71 18.07 13.35
C LEU A 434 11.02 18.83 14.48
N VAL A 435 11.70 19.82 15.01
CA VAL A 435 11.13 20.81 15.94
C VAL A 435 11.35 22.20 15.35
N ILE A 436 10.28 22.95 15.16
CA ILE A 436 10.33 24.30 14.60
C ILE A 436 10.07 25.30 15.72
N GLN A 437 10.95 26.30 15.83
CA GLN A 437 10.92 27.29 16.89
C GLN A 437 10.92 28.72 16.36
N ASN A 438 10.12 29.56 17.01
CA ASN A 438 10.20 31.01 16.89
C ASN A 438 10.86 31.55 18.16
N GLY A 439 12.17 31.82 18.10
CA GLY A 439 12.96 32.11 19.30
C GLY A 439 12.96 30.91 20.24
N ASN A 440 12.41 31.06 21.44
CA ASN A 440 12.35 30.00 22.45
C ASN A 440 11.00 29.24 22.46
N THR A 441 10.09 29.56 21.54
CA THR A 441 8.76 28.95 21.49
C THR A 441 8.70 27.92 20.39
N ILE A 442 8.37 26.67 20.74
CA ILE A 442 8.06 25.62 19.76
C ILE A 442 6.70 25.95 19.13
N VAL A 443 6.67 26.03 17.80
CA VAL A 443 5.48 26.44 17.03
C VAL A 443 4.96 25.32 16.12
N ALA A 444 5.80 24.36 15.77
CA ALA A 444 5.42 23.18 15.00
C ALA A 444 6.44 22.05 15.20
N GLY A 445 6.05 20.84 14.83
CA GLY A 445 6.89 19.67 14.83
C GLY A 445 6.37 18.60 13.88
N THR A 446 7.17 17.56 13.64
CA THR A 446 6.69 16.39 12.91
C THR A 446 5.78 15.54 13.79
N ASP A 447 4.72 15.02 13.20
CA ASP A 447 3.83 14.04 13.83
C ASP A 447 4.54 12.71 14.13
N ARG A 448 3.92 11.87 14.94
CA ARG A 448 4.48 10.58 15.33
C ARG A 448 4.72 9.69 14.12
N GLY A 449 5.97 9.27 13.95
CA GLY A 449 6.41 8.33 12.92
C GLY A 449 6.82 6.96 13.46
N ARG A 450 7.24 6.08 12.55
CA ARG A 450 7.85 4.80 12.90
C ARG A 450 9.29 4.99 13.38
N CYS A 451 9.73 4.14 14.30
CA CYS A 451 11.12 4.16 14.77
C CYS A 451 12.08 3.76 13.65
N LEU A 452 13.18 4.51 13.51
CA LEU A 452 14.36 4.02 12.79
C LEU A 452 15.00 2.91 13.64
N ALA A 453 15.15 1.72 13.10
CA ALA A 453 15.58 0.55 13.86
C ALA A 453 16.85 -0.10 13.30
N GLN A 454 17.68 -0.65 14.18
CA GLN A 454 18.79 -1.53 13.78
C GLN A 454 18.31 -2.97 13.53
N ALA A 455 17.14 -3.32 14.05
CA ALA A 455 16.49 -4.60 13.85
C ALA A 455 15.52 -4.56 12.66
N CYS A 456 15.46 -5.67 11.93
CA CYS A 456 14.59 -5.85 10.78
C CYS A 456 13.19 -6.31 11.20
N HIS A 457 12.39 -5.41 11.78
CA HIS A 457 11.04 -5.73 12.28
C HIS A 457 10.07 -6.21 11.20
N ASP A 458 10.29 -5.80 9.95
CA ASP A 458 9.50 -6.29 8.81
C ASP A 458 10.04 -7.61 8.26
N GLY A 459 11.09 -8.23 8.81
CA GLY A 459 11.67 -9.47 8.24
C GLY A 459 12.13 -9.37 6.77
N ILE A 460 12.15 -8.16 6.20
CA ILE A 460 12.59 -7.81 4.85
C ILE A 460 13.37 -6.50 4.90
N TYR A 461 14.21 -6.27 3.90
CA TYR A 461 14.88 -4.99 3.70
C TYR A 461 13.89 -3.89 3.29
N ASN A 462 13.09 -3.41 4.24
CA ASN A 462 12.08 -2.40 3.98
C ASN A 462 12.71 -1.02 3.80
N PHE A 463 12.88 -0.62 2.55
CA PHE A 463 13.34 0.73 2.19
C PHE A 463 12.19 1.65 1.76
N ASN A 464 10.93 1.28 2.07
CA ASN A 464 9.81 2.21 1.93
C ASN A 464 9.96 3.32 3.01
N PRO A 465 10.11 4.59 2.60
CA PRO A 465 10.35 5.66 3.55
C PRO A 465 9.17 5.87 4.50
N GLN A 466 9.50 6.22 5.73
CA GLN A 466 8.58 6.72 6.74
C GLN A 466 8.51 8.22 6.57
N VAL A 467 7.32 8.79 6.33
CA VAL A 467 7.16 10.21 6.02
C VAL A 467 6.25 10.86 7.06
N MET A 468 6.81 11.76 7.86
CA MET A 468 6.09 12.42 8.95
C MET A 468 5.78 13.88 8.58
N PRO A 469 4.50 14.29 8.60
CA PRO A 469 4.11 15.65 8.27
C PRO A 469 4.49 16.62 9.40
N VAL A 470 4.88 17.84 9.03
CA VAL A 470 4.95 18.95 9.98
C VAL A 470 3.57 19.55 10.24
N LYS A 471 3.23 19.72 11.52
CA LYS A 471 1.96 20.28 12.01
C LYS A 471 2.20 21.18 13.22
N GLY A 472 1.29 22.14 13.45
CA GLY A 472 1.29 22.97 14.66
C GLY A 472 0.84 22.19 15.91
N ASP A 473 -0.20 21.38 15.74
CA ASP A 473 -0.64 20.36 16.71
C ASP A 473 -0.19 18.99 16.20
N TYR A 474 0.75 18.37 16.92
CA TYR A 474 1.43 17.15 16.49
C TYR A 474 1.59 16.19 17.67
N ASP A 475 1.54 14.90 17.37
CA ASP A 475 1.82 13.86 18.36
C ASP A 475 3.34 13.81 18.62
N ASN A 476 3.72 14.28 19.81
CA ASN A 476 5.10 14.33 20.26
C ASN A 476 5.51 13.09 21.08
N THR A 477 4.67 12.06 21.14
CA THR A 477 5.00 10.78 21.80
C THR A 477 6.11 10.05 21.05
N ASP A 478 6.66 9.01 21.68
CA ASP A 478 7.69 8.19 21.06
C ASP A 478 7.17 7.46 19.83
N CYS A 479 8.08 7.23 18.88
CA CYS A 479 7.78 6.52 17.65
C CYS A 479 7.10 5.17 17.89
N TRP A 480 6.33 4.70 16.92
CA TRP A 480 5.76 3.35 16.94
C TRP A 480 6.68 2.36 16.22
N GLN A 481 6.53 1.08 16.50
CA GLN A 481 7.23 0.00 15.78
C GLN A 481 6.26 -1.14 15.47
N VAL A 482 6.52 -1.86 14.38
CA VAL A 482 5.79 -3.10 14.06
C VAL A 482 6.14 -4.15 15.10
N GLU A 483 5.11 -4.72 15.74
CA GLU A 483 5.23 -5.85 16.65
C GLU A 483 4.65 -7.13 16.01
N GLY A 484 5.41 -8.22 16.07
CA GLY A 484 5.05 -9.52 15.50
C GLY A 484 5.91 -9.91 14.30
N GLU A 485 6.13 -11.21 14.11
CA GLU A 485 6.89 -11.73 12.98
C GLU A 485 6.02 -11.74 11.72
N PRO A 486 6.47 -11.19 10.59
CA PRO A 486 5.79 -11.41 9.33
C PRO A 486 5.82 -12.88 9.03
N PHE A 487 4.73 -13.36 8.46
CA PHE A 487 4.59 -14.79 8.32
C PHE A 487 4.82 -15.21 6.87
N LEU A 488 5.84 -16.03 6.69
CA LEU A 488 6.52 -16.19 5.42
C LEU A 488 6.47 -17.66 4.96
N ASP A 489 6.16 -17.89 3.70
CA ASP A 489 6.47 -19.15 3.00
C ASP A 489 7.85 -19.01 2.35
N TRP A 490 8.90 -19.39 3.09
CA TRP A 490 10.28 -19.34 2.62
C TRP A 490 10.57 -20.22 1.39
N ALA A 491 9.72 -21.22 1.10
CA ALA A 491 9.93 -22.13 -0.02
C ALA A 491 9.32 -21.60 -1.32
N LYS A 492 8.20 -20.87 -1.23
CA LYS A 492 7.55 -20.22 -2.38
C LYS A 492 7.93 -18.75 -2.54
N GLY A 493 8.53 -18.17 -1.50
CA GLY A 493 8.87 -16.78 -1.44
C GLY A 493 7.67 -15.86 -1.32
N GLU A 494 6.61 -16.29 -0.65
CA GLU A 494 5.35 -15.56 -0.48
C GLU A 494 5.16 -15.08 0.97
N VAL A 495 4.60 -13.89 1.16
CA VAL A 495 4.09 -13.45 2.47
C VAL A 495 2.69 -14.01 2.62
N LEU A 496 2.49 -14.83 3.64
CA LEU A 496 1.21 -15.49 3.91
C LEU A 496 0.30 -14.65 4.84
N GLY A 497 0.81 -13.53 5.36
CA GLY A 497 0.05 -12.51 6.10
C GLY A 497 0.96 -11.61 6.95
N VAL A 498 0.46 -10.43 7.31
CA VAL A 498 1.18 -9.40 8.07
C VAL A 498 0.41 -9.04 9.33
N SER A 499 1.11 -8.87 10.47
CA SER A 499 0.57 -8.19 11.65
C SER A 499 1.01 -6.73 11.60
N LEU A 500 0.36 -5.92 10.78
CA LEU A 500 0.59 -4.48 10.81
C LEU A 500 -0.43 -3.84 11.74
N GLY A 501 0.06 -3.19 12.78
CA GLY A 501 -0.73 -2.32 13.63
C GLY A 501 0.19 -1.49 14.52
N PRO A 502 -0.02 -0.16 14.62
CA PRO A 502 0.70 0.66 15.58
C PRO A 502 0.24 0.32 17.00
N ARG A 503 1.17 0.33 17.96
CA ARG A 503 0.84 0.44 19.39
C ARG A 503 1.55 1.64 20.00
N ASP A 504 0.88 2.29 20.95
CA ASP A 504 1.43 3.37 21.76
C ASP A 504 2.66 2.92 22.55
N ALA A 505 3.79 3.58 22.34
CA ALA A 505 4.91 3.54 23.28
C ALA A 505 4.51 4.12 24.65
N SER A 506 3.43 4.92 24.69
CA SER A 506 2.81 5.48 25.90
C SER A 506 1.71 4.60 26.52
N ALA A 507 1.48 3.37 26.03
CA ALA A 507 0.67 2.41 26.76
C ALA A 507 1.45 1.97 28.00
N ASP A 508 1.40 2.79 29.06
CA ASP A 508 1.48 2.27 30.41
C ASP A 508 0.48 1.08 30.48
N PRO A 509 0.87 -0.11 30.97
CA PRO A 509 0.03 -1.32 30.88
C PRO A 509 -1.32 -1.27 31.59
N GLY A 510 -1.75 -0.10 32.10
CA GLY A 510 -3.00 0.11 32.82
C GLY A 510 -3.97 1.04 32.07
N HIS A 511 -5.19 0.55 31.83
CA HIS A 511 -6.37 1.21 31.23
C HIS A 511 -6.48 1.03 29.71
N GLY A 512 -7.32 0.17 29.12
CA GLY A 512 -8.55 -0.46 29.60
C GLY A 512 -9.81 0.11 28.93
N HIS A 513 -9.82 0.25 27.60
CA HIS A 513 -11.07 0.38 26.83
C HIS A 513 -11.13 -0.69 25.72
N ASP A 514 -12.26 -1.39 25.68
CA ASP A 514 -12.60 -2.52 24.81
C ASP A 514 -12.77 -2.09 23.34
N HIS A 515 -11.91 -2.57 22.44
CA HIS A 515 -12.06 -2.49 20.98
C HIS A 515 -12.58 -3.83 20.43
N ASP A 516 -13.90 -4.05 20.48
CA ASP A 516 -14.49 -5.39 20.27
C ASP A 516 -15.15 -5.64 18.90
N SER A 517 -15.10 -4.71 17.93
CA SER A 517 -15.75 -4.89 16.62
C SER A 517 -14.82 -5.24 15.44
N ILE A 518 -13.50 -5.25 15.62
CA ILE A 518 -12.53 -5.33 14.50
C ILE A 518 -11.99 -6.76 14.26
N TYR A 519 -12.25 -7.71 15.16
CA TYR A 519 -11.52 -9.00 15.19
C TYR A 519 -12.32 -10.26 14.80
N HIS A 520 -13.51 -10.12 14.18
CA HIS A 520 -14.38 -11.24 13.80
C HIS A 520 -14.50 -12.34 14.89
N ASN A 521 -14.67 -11.92 16.14
CA ASN A 521 -14.77 -12.82 17.29
C ASN A 521 -16.04 -13.72 17.19
N PRO A 522 -15.92 -15.06 17.26
CA PRO A 522 -17.05 -15.99 17.18
C PRO A 522 -17.75 -16.18 18.53
N PHE A 523 -17.20 -15.63 19.62
CA PHE A 523 -17.73 -15.80 20.96
C PHE A 523 -18.73 -14.69 21.28
N GLU A 524 -19.99 -15.07 21.43
CA GLU A 524 -21.12 -14.17 21.68
C GLU A 524 -21.12 -13.65 23.12
N GLU A 525 -20.65 -14.47 24.07
CA GLU A 525 -20.69 -14.17 25.50
C GLU A 525 -19.47 -14.71 26.25
N TYR A 526 -19.04 -13.96 27.27
CA TYR A 526 -17.97 -14.33 28.22
C TYR A 526 -18.50 -14.35 29.65
N ILE A 527 -18.62 -15.53 30.22
CA ILE A 527 -19.20 -15.76 31.54
C ILE A 527 -18.08 -15.73 32.59
N ASN A 528 -18.17 -14.76 33.50
CA ASN A 528 -17.29 -14.61 34.67
C ASN A 528 -15.79 -14.55 34.34
N CYS A 529 -15.43 -14.04 33.15
CA CYS A 529 -14.06 -13.77 32.74
C CYS A 529 -13.68 -12.31 33.04
N ASP A 530 -12.51 -12.09 33.63
CA ASP A 530 -11.95 -10.75 33.79
C ASP A 530 -11.38 -10.19 32.47
N TYR A 531 -10.97 -8.92 32.48
CA TYR A 531 -10.45 -8.25 31.28
C TYR A 531 -9.20 -8.93 30.69
N SER A 532 -8.28 -9.38 31.55
CA SER A 532 -7.04 -10.04 31.12
C SER A 532 -7.35 -11.39 30.47
N GLN A 533 -8.28 -12.13 31.06
CA GLN A 533 -8.76 -13.41 30.53
C GLN A 533 -9.44 -13.21 29.18
N LYS A 534 -10.36 -12.24 29.05
CA LYS A 534 -11.02 -11.92 27.76
C LYS A 534 -10.00 -11.56 26.68
N LYS A 535 -9.01 -10.71 27.01
CA LYS A 535 -7.93 -10.33 26.09
C LYS A 535 -7.14 -11.56 25.63
N ALA A 536 -6.75 -12.44 26.54
CA ALA A 536 -6.04 -13.68 26.21
C ALA A 536 -6.89 -14.62 25.33
N ILE A 537 -8.19 -14.77 25.61
CA ILE A 537 -9.07 -15.62 24.81
C ILE A 537 -9.22 -15.08 23.40
N ARG A 538 -9.47 -13.77 23.25
CA ARG A 538 -9.57 -13.11 21.94
C ARG A 538 -8.28 -13.25 21.14
N GLN A 539 -7.12 -13.04 21.78
CA GLN A 539 -5.83 -13.24 21.13
C GLN A 539 -5.64 -14.70 20.67
N SER A 540 -6.09 -15.66 21.46
CA SER A 540 -6.01 -17.08 21.09
C SER A 540 -6.90 -17.43 19.90
N TRP A 541 -8.05 -16.78 19.74
CA TRP A 541 -8.86 -16.90 18.53
C TRP A 541 -8.17 -16.30 17.29
N LEU A 542 -7.55 -15.12 17.44
CA LEU A 542 -6.77 -14.50 16.37
C LEU A 542 -5.60 -15.38 15.92
N ASP A 543 -4.94 -16.02 16.88
CA ASP A 543 -3.90 -17.01 16.62
C ASP A 543 -4.45 -18.21 15.81
N ILE A 544 -5.65 -18.71 16.13
CA ILE A 544 -6.32 -19.77 15.36
C ILE A 544 -6.63 -19.31 13.94
N VAL A 545 -7.22 -18.12 13.77
CA VAL A 545 -7.53 -17.56 12.43
C VAL A 545 -6.25 -17.42 11.60
N THR A 546 -5.17 -16.97 12.24
CA THR A 546 -3.85 -16.85 11.64
C THR A 546 -3.34 -18.19 11.12
N ILE A 547 -3.49 -19.27 11.90
CA ILE A 547 -3.13 -20.62 11.47
C ILE A 547 -4.03 -21.05 10.29
N LEU A 548 -5.35 -20.85 10.38
CA LEU A 548 -6.31 -21.29 9.36
C LEU A 548 -6.12 -20.62 8.00
N LYS A 549 -5.69 -19.34 7.96
CA LYS A 549 -5.35 -18.62 6.72
C LYS A 549 -4.17 -19.26 5.98
N ARG A 550 -3.27 -19.90 6.72
CA ARG A 550 -2.01 -20.47 6.22
C ARG A 550 -2.13 -21.96 5.92
N MET A 551 -3.08 -22.62 6.55
CA MET A 551 -3.29 -24.04 6.36
C MET A 551 -3.84 -24.32 4.95
N PRO A 552 -3.17 -25.15 4.15
CA PRO A 552 -3.67 -25.55 2.84
C PRO A 552 -5.02 -26.28 2.96
N PRO A 553 -5.75 -26.48 1.84
CA PRO A 553 -6.88 -27.39 1.83
C PRO A 553 -6.41 -28.77 2.33
N PHE A 554 -7.15 -29.33 3.29
CA PHE A 554 -6.80 -30.62 3.89
C PHE A 554 -6.73 -31.71 2.81
N ASP A 555 -5.61 -32.41 2.76
CA ASP A 555 -5.33 -33.48 1.80
C ASP A 555 -4.86 -34.72 2.57
N SER A 556 -5.63 -35.80 2.56
CA SER A 556 -5.30 -36.99 3.35
C SER A 556 -4.06 -37.72 2.86
N ASP A 557 -3.72 -37.56 1.58
CA ASP A 557 -2.48 -38.05 0.97
C ASP A 557 -1.32 -37.05 1.14
N GLY A 558 -1.61 -35.90 1.73
CA GLY A 558 -0.68 -34.80 1.95
C GLY A 558 0.45 -35.14 2.92
N LEU A 559 1.63 -34.61 2.65
CA LEU A 559 2.82 -34.85 3.48
C LEU A 559 2.64 -34.34 4.93
N LEU A 560 1.85 -33.29 5.15
CA LEU A 560 1.63 -32.72 6.48
C LEU A 560 0.64 -33.58 7.28
N GLU A 561 -0.44 -34.00 6.63
CA GLU A 561 -1.50 -34.83 7.19
C GLU A 561 -0.97 -36.23 7.51
N THR A 562 -0.20 -36.83 6.61
CA THR A 562 0.43 -38.14 6.84
C THR A 562 1.52 -38.11 7.93
N ARG A 563 2.16 -36.96 8.15
CA ARG A 563 3.11 -36.78 9.27
C ARG A 563 2.44 -36.51 10.61
N ASN A 564 1.33 -35.79 10.60
CA ASN A 564 0.64 -35.37 11.82
C ASN A 564 -0.38 -36.40 12.31
N PHE A 565 -1.00 -37.14 11.39
CA PHE A 565 -2.05 -38.09 11.69
C PHE A 565 -1.64 -39.54 11.40
N GLY A 566 -0.59 -39.78 10.59
CA GLY A 566 -0.06 -41.11 10.28
C GLY A 566 -0.07 -41.42 8.79
N ALA A 567 0.88 -42.24 8.31
CA ALA A 567 1.02 -42.56 6.88
C ALA A 567 -0.17 -43.34 6.31
N ASP A 568 -0.97 -43.96 7.19
CA ASP A 568 -2.22 -44.67 6.92
C ASP A 568 -3.44 -43.74 6.90
N MET A 569 -3.26 -42.42 7.07
CA MET A 569 -4.34 -41.43 7.02
C MET A 569 -5.23 -41.53 5.77
N PRO A 570 -4.70 -41.79 4.55
CA PRO A 570 -5.54 -42.01 3.37
C PRO A 570 -6.49 -43.20 3.47
N ASP A 571 -6.14 -44.21 4.27
CA ASP A 571 -6.92 -45.43 4.42
C ASP A 571 -8.00 -45.31 5.51
N ARG A 572 -7.92 -44.29 6.38
CA ARG A 572 -8.86 -44.03 7.48
C ARG A 572 -9.91 -42.99 7.07
N LYS A 573 -10.86 -43.41 6.24
CA LYS A 573 -11.84 -42.50 5.60
C LYS A 573 -12.78 -41.74 6.56
N ASP A 574 -13.12 -42.32 7.70
CA ASP A 574 -13.97 -41.65 8.69
C ASP A 574 -13.22 -40.52 9.42
N ASP A 575 -11.95 -40.76 9.77
CA ASP A 575 -11.07 -39.75 10.38
C ASP A 575 -10.78 -38.62 9.38
N GLU A 576 -10.60 -38.95 8.10
CA GLU A 576 -10.41 -37.97 7.02
C GLU A 576 -11.60 -37.02 6.94
N ALA A 577 -12.81 -37.56 6.89
CA ALA A 577 -14.04 -36.78 6.77
C ALA A 577 -14.25 -35.87 7.99
N PHE A 578 -13.98 -36.37 9.19
CA PHE A 578 -14.06 -35.60 10.43
C PHE A 578 -13.10 -34.40 10.43
N ILE A 579 -11.82 -34.63 10.15
CA ILE A 579 -10.80 -33.57 10.17
C ILE A 579 -11.08 -32.51 9.09
N ARG A 580 -11.48 -32.94 7.89
CA ARG A 580 -11.85 -32.05 6.78
C ARG A 580 -13.01 -31.12 7.18
N ASN A 581 -14.01 -31.64 7.89
CA ASN A 581 -15.17 -30.88 8.34
C ASN A 581 -14.80 -29.83 9.40
N VAL A 582 -13.97 -30.20 10.39
CA VAL A 582 -13.46 -29.28 11.42
C VAL A 582 -12.79 -28.07 10.78
N PHE A 583 -11.82 -28.28 9.88
CA PHE A 583 -11.11 -27.18 9.24
C PHE A 583 -12.01 -26.32 8.35
N THR A 584 -12.91 -26.95 7.60
CA THR A 584 -13.85 -26.24 6.73
C THR A 584 -14.79 -25.34 7.54
N ASN A 585 -15.31 -25.83 8.66
CA ASN A 585 -16.24 -25.06 9.49
C ASN A 585 -15.55 -23.95 10.26
N LEU A 586 -14.34 -24.18 10.77
CA LEU A 586 -13.52 -23.13 11.38
C LEU A 586 -13.19 -22.03 10.35
N LYS A 587 -12.88 -22.41 9.11
CA LYS A 587 -12.67 -21.45 8.01
C LYS A 587 -13.93 -20.62 7.74
N ARG A 588 -15.10 -21.26 7.69
CA ARG A 588 -16.37 -20.56 7.49
C ARG A 588 -16.72 -19.59 8.63
N LEU A 589 -16.40 -19.94 9.87
CA LEU A 589 -16.66 -19.08 11.03
C LEU A 589 -15.92 -17.75 11.00
N TYR A 590 -14.70 -17.72 10.46
CA TYR A 590 -13.97 -16.47 10.31
C TYR A 590 -14.28 -15.77 8.98
N LEU A 591 -14.57 -16.51 7.90
CA LEU A 591 -14.79 -15.96 6.55
C LEU A 591 -16.20 -15.41 6.32
N TYR A 592 -17.23 -16.00 6.94
CA TYR A 592 -18.63 -15.69 6.63
C TYR A 592 -19.42 -15.31 7.89
N PRO A 593 -19.68 -14.01 8.10
CA PRO A 593 -20.45 -13.53 9.26
C PRO A 593 -21.83 -14.20 9.39
N SER A 594 -22.51 -14.47 8.28
CA SER A 594 -23.83 -15.12 8.26
C SER A 594 -23.84 -16.59 8.72
N GLU A 595 -22.68 -17.27 8.69
CA GLU A 595 -22.53 -18.62 9.24
C GLU A 595 -22.12 -18.60 10.72
N ARG A 596 -21.44 -17.52 11.15
CA ARG A 596 -21.08 -17.25 12.54
C ARG A 596 -22.30 -16.88 13.37
N ASP A 597 -23.15 -15.98 12.88
CA ASP A 597 -24.30 -15.46 13.63
C ASP A 597 -25.42 -16.52 13.81
N LYS A 598 -25.31 -17.67 13.12
CA LYS A 598 -26.17 -18.84 13.30
C LYS A 598 -25.69 -19.78 14.40
N ARG A 599 -24.51 -19.56 15.01
CA ARG A 599 -23.85 -20.49 15.95
C ARG A 599 -23.52 -19.76 17.25
N ASN A 600 -24.31 -19.99 18.29
CA ASN A 600 -24.17 -19.30 19.58
C ASN A 600 -23.08 -19.96 20.44
N ILE A 601 -21.81 -19.56 20.25
CA ILE A 601 -20.67 -20.11 21.00
C ILE A 601 -20.35 -19.18 22.18
N ARG A 602 -20.24 -19.75 23.39
CA ARG A 602 -19.95 -19.01 24.63
C ARG A 602 -18.67 -19.48 25.28
N ILE A 603 -17.98 -18.57 25.97
CA ILE A 603 -16.79 -18.88 26.78
C ILE A 603 -17.09 -18.64 28.26
N SER A 604 -16.65 -19.55 29.13
CA SER A 604 -16.70 -19.36 30.57
C SER A 604 -15.33 -19.54 31.22
N CYS A 605 -15.05 -18.68 32.20
CA CYS A 605 -13.88 -18.76 33.07
C CYS A 605 -14.23 -19.24 34.50
N MET A 606 -15.45 -19.76 34.70
CA MET A 606 -15.86 -20.37 35.97
C MET A 606 -15.27 -21.77 36.14
N LYS A 607 -14.87 -22.14 37.36
CA LYS A 607 -14.27 -23.45 37.66
C LYS A 607 -15.26 -24.61 37.62
N ASP A 608 -16.54 -24.33 37.90
CA ASP A 608 -17.63 -25.31 37.97
C ASP A 608 -18.85 -24.78 37.20
N ILE A 609 -19.24 -25.46 36.12
CA ILE A 609 -20.52 -25.23 35.44
C ILE A 609 -21.39 -26.49 35.52
N PRO A 610 -22.63 -26.40 36.03
CA PRO A 610 -23.57 -27.52 36.01
C PRO A 610 -23.97 -27.87 34.58
N ARG A 611 -23.85 -29.14 34.16
CA ARG A 611 -24.38 -29.60 32.86
C ARG A 611 -25.90 -29.82 32.93
N TYR A 612 -26.58 -29.51 31.83
CA TYR A 612 -27.98 -29.91 31.65
C TYR A 612 -28.05 -31.45 31.54
N ASN A 613 -28.79 -32.11 32.44
CA ASN A 613 -28.79 -33.57 32.77
C ASN A 613 -27.69 -34.10 33.72
N GLY A 614 -27.35 -33.34 34.77
CA GLY A 614 -27.39 -33.80 36.16
C GLY A 614 -26.37 -34.80 36.71
N ASP A 615 -25.70 -35.64 35.91
CA ASP A 615 -25.01 -36.82 36.46
C ASP A 615 -23.49 -36.70 36.62
N PHE A 616 -22.84 -35.67 36.08
CA PHE A 616 -21.41 -35.42 36.35
C PHE A 616 -21.06 -33.92 36.28
N ASN A 617 -20.65 -33.36 37.42
CA ASN A 617 -19.89 -32.11 37.44
C ASN A 617 -18.47 -32.41 36.98
N GLN A 618 -18.15 -32.07 35.73
CA GLN A 618 -16.75 -31.92 35.37
C GLN A 618 -16.29 -30.58 35.93
N THR A 619 -15.34 -30.65 36.85
CA THR A 619 -14.71 -29.48 37.46
C THR A 619 -13.31 -29.38 36.90
N CYS A 620 -12.78 -28.16 36.83
CA CYS A 620 -11.39 -27.91 36.44
C CYS A 620 -10.43 -28.55 37.46
N GLY A 621 -10.16 -29.85 37.35
CA GLY A 621 -9.35 -30.55 38.34
C GLY A 621 -9.19 -32.06 38.19
N ASP A 622 -10.22 -32.82 37.80
CA ASP A 622 -10.17 -34.28 37.95
C ASP A 622 -10.63 -35.06 36.70
N LEU A 623 -9.66 -35.53 35.90
CA LEU A 623 -9.88 -36.64 34.96
C LEU A 623 -9.08 -37.86 35.45
N LYS A 624 -9.78 -38.88 35.96
CA LYS A 624 -9.21 -40.15 36.44
C LYS A 624 -9.12 -41.16 35.29
N LEU A 625 -7.90 -41.43 34.83
CA LEU A 625 -7.63 -42.41 33.77
C LEU A 625 -7.79 -43.86 34.29
N GLN A 626 -8.09 -44.84 33.43
CA GLN A 626 -8.34 -46.24 33.83
C GLN A 626 -7.17 -46.90 34.59
N ASN A 627 -5.98 -46.34 34.49
CA ASN A 627 -4.77 -46.74 35.21
C ASN A 627 -4.59 -46.05 36.58
N GLY A 628 -5.62 -45.33 37.07
CA GLY A 628 -5.66 -44.73 38.41
C GLY A 628 -4.90 -43.40 38.57
N LYS A 629 -4.38 -42.81 37.48
CA LYS A 629 -3.71 -41.50 37.52
C LYS A 629 -4.71 -40.36 37.27
N THR A 630 -4.49 -39.22 37.94
CA THR A 630 -5.27 -38.00 37.75
C THR A 630 -4.53 -37.03 36.83
N GLN A 631 -5.20 -36.52 35.80
CA GLN A 631 -4.67 -35.50 34.91
C GLN A 631 -5.47 -34.20 35.04
N LYS A 632 -4.77 -33.06 35.03
CA LYS A 632 -5.41 -31.75 35.04
C LYS A 632 -5.79 -31.35 33.61
N ILE A 633 -7.03 -30.91 33.43
CA ILE A 633 -7.55 -30.46 32.12
C ILE A 633 -7.31 -28.95 31.91
N GLY A 634 -6.98 -28.56 30.68
CA GLY A 634 -6.82 -27.15 30.29
C GLY A 634 -8.15 -26.44 30.03
N GLY A 635 -9.17 -27.21 29.63
CA GLY A 635 -10.55 -26.76 29.44
C GLY A 635 -11.45 -27.96 29.18
N TYR A 636 -12.73 -27.68 28.92
CA TYR A 636 -13.67 -28.66 28.36
C TYR A 636 -14.80 -27.94 27.63
N ALA A 637 -15.38 -28.56 26.61
CA ALA A 637 -16.55 -28.03 25.90
C ALA A 637 -17.74 -29.00 25.91
N PHE A 638 -18.95 -28.45 25.78
CA PHE A 638 -20.16 -29.25 25.64
C PHE A 638 -21.25 -28.51 24.87
N ASP A 639 -22.14 -29.30 24.28
CA ASP A 639 -23.32 -28.85 23.55
C ASP A 639 -24.46 -28.49 24.53
N ASP A 640 -25.16 -27.39 24.26
CA ASP A 640 -26.28 -26.94 25.06
C ASP A 640 -27.58 -27.57 24.50
N ALA A 641 -28.00 -28.70 25.06
CA ALA A 641 -29.15 -29.45 24.51
C ALA A 641 -30.49 -28.71 24.69
N THR A 642 -30.92 -27.98 23.66
CA THR A 642 -32.28 -27.98 23.10
C THR A 642 -32.29 -27.10 21.83
N SER A 643 -32.08 -27.71 20.67
CA SER A 643 -32.36 -27.13 19.34
C SER A 643 -31.66 -25.81 18.95
N SER A 644 -30.69 -25.29 19.72
CA SER A 644 -29.86 -24.14 19.34
C SER A 644 -28.53 -24.61 18.75
N PRO A 645 -27.98 -23.99 17.68
CA PRO A 645 -26.79 -24.49 16.99
C PRO A 645 -25.44 -24.26 17.72
N GLY A 646 -25.45 -24.09 19.04
CA GLY A 646 -24.36 -23.51 19.83
C GLY A 646 -23.93 -24.35 21.02
N GLY A 647 -22.79 -23.99 21.63
CA GLY A 647 -22.25 -24.71 22.78
C GLY A 647 -21.30 -23.86 23.61
N THR A 648 -20.99 -24.34 24.81
CA THR A 648 -20.21 -23.61 25.81
C THR A 648 -18.83 -24.25 25.99
N ILE A 649 -17.80 -23.41 25.96
CA ILE A 649 -16.42 -23.79 26.24
C ILE A 649 -16.03 -23.22 27.61
N VAL A 650 -15.49 -24.07 28.47
CA VAL A 650 -14.99 -23.69 29.79
C VAL A 650 -13.47 -23.76 29.77
N LEU A 651 -12.82 -22.62 30.02
CA LEU A 651 -11.36 -22.52 30.08
C LEU A 651 -10.93 -22.50 31.55
N CYS A 652 -10.21 -23.55 31.94
CA CYS A 652 -9.74 -23.73 33.31
C CYS A 652 -8.51 -22.86 33.59
N ASP A 653 -8.19 -22.62 34.86
CA ASP A 653 -7.05 -21.77 35.27
C ASP A 653 -5.74 -22.09 34.53
N ILE A 654 -5.48 -23.37 34.25
CA ILE A 654 -4.28 -23.85 33.56
C ILE A 654 -4.12 -23.20 32.19
N TYR A 655 -5.22 -22.89 31.50
CA TYR A 655 -5.19 -22.15 30.24
C TYR A 655 -4.51 -20.79 30.37
N PHE A 656 -4.65 -20.14 31.52
CA PHE A 656 -4.15 -18.80 31.78
C PHE A 656 -2.77 -18.79 32.48
N LEU A 657 -2.29 -19.94 32.95
CA LEU A 657 -1.00 -20.04 33.62
C LEU A 657 0.20 -19.89 32.64
N PRO A 658 1.38 -19.48 33.14
CA PRO A 658 2.61 -19.44 32.36
C PRO A 658 2.99 -20.81 31.77
N GLY A 659 3.56 -20.83 30.57
CA GLY A 659 3.88 -22.06 29.83
C GLY A 659 2.76 -22.56 28.93
N GLN A 660 1.64 -21.85 28.86
CA GLN A 660 0.66 -21.94 27.77
C GLN A 660 0.72 -20.61 27.03
N GLU A 661 1.62 -20.51 26.05
CA GLU A 661 1.91 -19.24 25.41
C GLU A 661 1.01 -18.98 24.19
N HIS A 662 0.93 -17.73 23.76
CA HIS A 662 0.28 -17.36 22.50
C HIS A 662 1.11 -17.79 21.29
N LEU A 663 0.48 -17.84 20.11
CA LEU A 663 1.13 -18.37 18.91
C LEU A 663 2.46 -17.68 18.59
N ALA A 664 2.53 -16.36 18.73
CA ALA A 664 3.77 -15.61 18.50
C ALA A 664 4.93 -16.09 19.39
N ALA A 665 4.68 -16.33 20.68
CA ALA A 665 5.69 -16.78 21.63
C ALA A 665 6.08 -18.26 21.44
N VAL A 666 5.11 -19.12 21.08
CA VAL A 666 5.41 -20.52 20.69
C VAL A 666 6.25 -20.54 19.41
N GLN A 667 5.88 -19.74 18.41
CA GLN A 667 6.60 -19.61 17.15
C GLN A 667 8.04 -19.12 17.40
N GLU A 668 8.20 -18.09 18.22
CA GLU A 668 9.50 -17.57 18.62
C GLU A 668 10.38 -18.64 19.31
N GLN A 669 9.80 -19.51 20.15
CA GLN A 669 10.52 -20.62 20.79
C GLN A 669 10.93 -21.71 19.80
N LEU A 670 10.03 -22.13 18.92
CA LEU A 670 10.31 -23.09 17.85
C LEU A 670 11.33 -22.54 16.84
N ASP A 671 11.36 -21.23 16.67
CA ASP A 671 12.30 -20.54 15.80
C ASP A 671 13.70 -20.48 16.37
N ARG A 672 13.81 -20.26 17.68
CA ARG A 672 15.06 -20.32 18.43
C ARG A 672 15.67 -21.72 18.48
N ASP A 673 14.85 -22.78 18.59
CA ASP A 673 15.33 -24.16 18.59
C ASP A 673 14.53 -25.05 17.63
N LYS A 674 15.11 -25.27 16.45
CA LYS A 674 14.51 -26.07 15.38
C LYS A 674 14.35 -27.56 15.73
N THR A 675 15.04 -28.06 16.75
CA THR A 675 14.90 -29.45 17.20
C THR A 675 13.55 -29.69 17.86
N LEU A 676 12.99 -28.65 18.49
CA LEU A 676 11.66 -28.67 19.12
C LEU A 676 10.52 -28.69 18.09
N ARG A 677 10.76 -28.28 16.84
CA ARG A 677 9.75 -28.31 15.75
C ARG A 677 9.24 -29.71 15.40
N LYS A 678 9.96 -30.75 15.84
CA LYS A 678 9.54 -32.15 15.69
C LYS A 678 8.78 -32.67 16.90
N SER A 679 8.76 -31.90 18.00
CA SER A 679 8.09 -32.24 19.23
C SER A 679 6.73 -31.55 19.29
N SER A 680 5.67 -32.36 19.26
CA SER A 680 4.31 -31.84 19.42
C SER A 680 4.03 -31.27 20.81
N ILE A 681 4.91 -31.52 21.80
CA ILE A 681 4.78 -30.97 23.15
C ILE A 681 5.17 -29.48 23.17
N ASP A 682 6.21 -29.12 22.42
CA ASP A 682 6.75 -27.76 22.37
C ASP A 682 5.98 -26.84 21.41
N MET A 683 5.07 -27.41 20.62
CA MET A 683 4.10 -26.71 19.78
C MET A 683 2.74 -26.50 20.48
N ASN A 684 2.72 -26.51 21.81
CA ASN A 684 1.53 -26.27 22.62
C ASN A 684 1.42 -24.80 23.05
N GLY A 685 0.20 -24.27 23.09
CA GLY A 685 -0.09 -22.90 23.47
C GLY A 685 -1.58 -22.65 23.63
N LYS A 686 -1.96 -21.44 24.04
CA LYS A 686 -3.36 -21.08 24.33
C LYS A 686 -4.27 -21.29 23.11
N TYR A 687 -3.78 -20.93 21.92
CA TYR A 687 -4.48 -21.14 20.65
C TYR A 687 -4.79 -22.61 20.38
N ARG A 688 -3.88 -23.53 20.72
CA ARG A 688 -4.07 -24.96 20.51
C ARG A 688 -5.03 -25.56 21.51
N LEU A 689 -4.95 -25.14 22.77
CA LEU A 689 -5.93 -25.55 23.80
C LEU A 689 -7.33 -25.06 23.43
N LEU A 690 -7.47 -23.80 23.02
CA LEU A 690 -8.75 -23.26 22.57
C LEU A 690 -9.27 -24.01 21.33
N LEU A 691 -8.40 -24.23 20.34
CA LEU A 691 -8.75 -24.99 19.14
C LEU A 691 -9.21 -26.41 19.48
N HIS A 692 -8.47 -27.10 20.36
CA HIS A 692 -8.83 -28.43 20.83
C HIS A 692 -10.23 -28.45 21.44
N GLU A 693 -10.54 -27.51 22.33
CA GLU A 693 -11.87 -27.45 22.94
C GLU A 693 -12.98 -27.12 21.93
N MET A 694 -12.70 -26.30 20.92
CA MET A 694 -13.66 -26.00 19.86
C MET A 694 -14.03 -27.23 19.03
N VAL A 695 -13.14 -28.21 18.86
CA VAL A 695 -13.42 -29.45 18.09
C VAL A 695 -14.50 -30.30 18.76
N HIS A 696 -14.59 -30.26 20.09
CA HIS A 696 -15.62 -31.00 20.84
C HIS A 696 -17.03 -30.45 20.65
N LEU A 697 -17.19 -29.28 20.04
CA LEU A 697 -18.49 -28.73 19.69
C LEU A 697 -19.03 -29.40 18.40
N PRO A 698 -20.23 -30.01 18.42
CA PRO A 698 -20.80 -30.67 17.24
C PRO A 698 -20.95 -29.75 16.03
N SER A 699 -21.24 -28.46 16.28
CA SER A 699 -21.33 -27.44 15.24
C SER A 699 -20.01 -27.31 14.46
N ILE A 700 -18.87 -27.47 15.13
CA ILE A 700 -17.55 -27.44 14.48
C ILE A 700 -17.23 -28.76 13.79
N SER A 701 -17.45 -29.90 14.45
CA SER A 701 -16.92 -31.20 14.00
C SER A 701 -17.74 -31.96 12.97
N THR A 702 -19.07 -31.84 12.94
CA THR A 702 -19.92 -32.71 12.09
C THR A 702 -20.78 -31.95 11.08
N GLY A 703 -20.82 -30.61 11.14
CA GLY A 703 -21.61 -29.78 10.23
C GLY A 703 -23.13 -29.88 10.40
N LEU A 704 -23.62 -30.73 11.31
CA LEU A 704 -25.03 -30.81 11.65
C LEU A 704 -25.39 -29.68 12.63
N ILE A 705 -26.30 -28.80 12.20
CA ILE A 705 -27.02 -27.93 13.11
C ILE A 705 -28.13 -28.76 13.74
N GLY A 706 -27.86 -29.27 14.95
CA GLY A 706 -28.84 -29.98 15.78
C GLY A 706 -29.12 -31.43 15.36
N SER A 707 -28.32 -32.37 15.87
CA SER A 707 -28.83 -33.72 16.17
C SER A 707 -27.97 -34.33 17.28
N GLY A 708 -28.51 -34.40 18.50
CA GLY A 708 -27.78 -34.98 19.63
C GLY A 708 -27.32 -36.43 19.36
N LYS A 709 -26.13 -36.75 19.91
CA LYS A 709 -25.38 -38.04 19.94
C LYS A 709 -24.41 -38.24 18.76
N SER A 710 -23.17 -38.74 18.90
CA SER A 710 -22.49 -39.50 19.98
C SER A 710 -20.98 -39.19 20.06
N ARG A 711 -20.43 -39.33 21.28
CA ARG A 711 -19.02 -39.12 21.68
C ARG A 711 -18.01 -39.93 20.84
N GLN A 712 -16.99 -39.25 20.31
CA GLN A 712 -15.67 -39.84 20.04
C GLN A 712 -14.63 -38.96 20.75
N TYR A 713 -13.88 -39.56 21.66
CA TYR A 713 -12.74 -38.92 22.32
C TYR A 713 -11.53 -39.14 21.40
N CYS A 714 -10.86 -38.07 20.98
CA CYS A 714 -9.50 -38.18 20.47
C CYS A 714 -8.54 -38.20 21.67
N GLU A 715 -7.75 -39.28 21.78
CA GLU A 715 -6.53 -39.34 22.62
C GLU A 715 -5.39 -38.54 21.98
#